data_AF-A0A9N7JKT6-F1
#
_entry.id   AF-A0A9N7JKT6-F1
#
_cell.length_a   1.000
_cell.length_b   1.000
_cell.length_c   1.000
_cell.angle_alpha   90.00
_cell.angle_beta   90.00
_cell.angle_gamma   90.00
#
_symmetry.space_group_name_H-M   'P 1'
#
loop_
_entity.id
_entity.type
_entity.pdbx_description
1 polymer ?
#
loop_
_entity_poly.entity_id
_entity_poly.type
_entity_poly.pdbx_seq_one_letter_code
_entity_poly.pdbx_strand_id
1 'polypeptide(L)'
;MENRKYKKILISLFMTFFIIIGNFSTYEIYAENFQYPKEEGYLGVDVYNSAEIDRQAYQRYSIPDEINNIVIFIRFKGEREFVNKDSISVINDIYNGDDISLKAYLSDLTYGRVKSSTTFYPLNSENNYYSYEAPHSREYYKKKSIKNLQGYENNSERFTRENELLVEATNSISSQVNIPKEKLDYNGDGAIDNVTYVISGLPEGHGDLLWPHKTTLSNTAYINGKRIGEYNILLQGTANTGVMGKYTRLVGVVAHEFLHTFYFPDLYRYNNSSANPVGKWDIMASTARNPQLPLVYTRRIYDGGEEIPEITSDGEYKISPSNSSNKEDTIAYKIKSSLSKDQYFVVEFRKGDDKWDKVLNINNPGLLVYRIDESVSAFNGNKLGHPDHIYVFRPKATSPEAANGDIDEALISPGLGETKIGKVSSGSAFDSDTLYFQNGSNSGIEIYDIKFTDDGNLDFKVKFPEIEGEGSKEKPFIIKTADQFNNIRNNSNVYYKLANNIDMSEIENFLPIEKFDGNLDGQGYTIKNIKINRPTEEAFGIFGYISNKAVVKNINFENVNIVGNRMIGGVAERNDGEIENIKISGRVLANRDYVGGLVNSNGGKIINSISTVDITGGDYIGGITANNYYGTIENSVFGGSLKITEGNKVAGIAARNYETVSIVKNSYWNVEKSKVEVGAVEGDGDLTKGMIGVKLEENVQANVGGKTTFNITLIGNPEDTKLINGEFRSNNKELINTINIVEKNNNRIEYSFVPDKPGNVKLTYGINIEGNTFNIDTNVNIKNNFLKEDINKDGVVDIEDLSLIAVKYNVKSIDNGWDSKYDLNGDGIIDILDLVKISHIIN
;
A
#
# COMPACT_ATOMS: atom_id res chain seq x y z
N MET A 1 -33.72 29.94 -13.77
CA MET A 1 -32.95 30.45 -14.92
C MET A 1 -32.35 31.80 -14.55
N GLU A 2 -31.03 31.89 -14.74
CA GLU A 2 -30.18 33.09 -14.92
C GLU A 2 -30.24 34.26 -13.92
N ASN A 3 -29.22 34.35 -13.05
CA ASN A 3 -28.21 35.44 -13.08
C ASN A 3 -27.28 35.38 -11.84
N ARG A 4 -26.13 34.70 -11.96
CA ARG A 4 -24.99 34.84 -11.02
C ARG A 4 -23.66 34.64 -11.76
N LYS A 5 -23.22 35.68 -12.45
CA LYS A 5 -21.82 35.88 -12.86
C LYS A 5 -21.60 37.39 -12.91
N TYR A 6 -21.20 38.03 -11.81
CA TYR A 6 -20.48 39.33 -11.75
C TYR A 6 -20.19 39.66 -10.27
N LYS A 7 -19.17 39.02 -9.69
CA LYS A 7 -18.53 39.48 -8.43
C LYS A 7 -17.09 38.93 -8.32
N LYS A 8 -16.29 39.17 -9.35
CA LYS A 8 -14.84 38.85 -9.38
C LYS A 8 -13.97 39.94 -10.03
N ILE A 9 -14.43 41.19 -10.05
CA ILE A 9 -13.63 42.35 -10.51
C ILE A 9 -13.87 43.51 -9.55
N LEU A 10 -13.35 43.40 -8.33
CA LEU A 10 -13.33 44.51 -7.38
C LEU A 10 -12.18 44.39 -6.35
N ILE A 11 -10.98 43.95 -6.77
CA ILE A 11 -9.68 44.16 -6.09
C ILE A 11 -8.63 44.22 -7.22
N SER A 12 -8.67 45.28 -8.04
CA SER A 12 -7.63 45.55 -9.06
C SER A 12 -7.54 47.05 -9.40
N LEU A 13 -7.89 47.92 -8.46
CA LEU A 13 -8.03 49.36 -8.72
C LEU A 13 -7.40 50.25 -7.63
N PHE A 14 -6.32 49.79 -6.98
CA PHE A 14 -5.61 50.60 -5.98
C PHE A 14 -4.08 50.49 -6.04
N MET A 15 -3.51 50.37 -7.25
CA MET A 15 -2.06 50.57 -7.45
C MET A 15 -1.77 51.25 -8.78
N THR A 16 -1.99 52.56 -8.86
CA THR A 16 -1.14 53.51 -9.61
C THR A 16 -1.67 54.92 -9.38
N PHE A 17 -1.05 55.67 -8.46
CA PHE A 17 -0.84 57.12 -8.48
C PHE A 17 -0.43 57.56 -7.07
N PHE A 18 0.87 57.84 -6.87
CA PHE A 18 1.42 59.04 -6.23
C PHE A 18 2.91 58.83 -5.95
N ILE A 19 3.75 59.48 -6.76
CA ILE A 19 5.12 59.85 -6.42
C ILE A 19 5.09 61.34 -6.10
N ILE A 20 5.96 61.75 -5.16
CA ILE A 20 6.47 63.10 -4.83
C ILE A 20 5.93 63.71 -3.52
N ILE A 21 6.91 64.18 -2.73
CA ILE A 21 6.95 64.90 -1.44
C ILE A 21 7.16 63.98 -0.23
N GLY A 22 8.39 63.99 0.27
CA GLY A 22 8.86 63.12 1.35
C GLY A 22 8.58 63.63 2.76
N ASN A 23 8.75 62.71 3.72
CA ASN A 23 9.39 62.96 5.00
C ASN A 23 9.75 61.63 5.68
N PHE A 24 10.84 61.67 6.42
CA PHE A 24 11.51 60.58 7.13
C PHE A 24 10.61 59.84 8.14
N SER A 25 10.59 58.50 8.09
CA SER A 25 10.53 57.65 9.28
C SER A 25 11.06 56.24 8.98
N THR A 26 12.00 55.82 9.81
CA THR A 26 12.53 54.45 10.05
C THR A 26 11.81 53.30 9.31
N TYR A 27 12.50 52.70 8.33
CA TYR A 27 12.13 51.39 7.78
C TYR A 27 12.60 50.30 8.74
N GLU A 28 11.67 49.72 9.50
CA GLU A 28 11.76 48.32 9.93
C GLU A 28 11.52 47.45 8.67
N ILE A 29 12.56 46.76 8.22
CA ILE A 29 12.44 45.78 7.14
C ILE A 29 11.93 44.48 7.78
N TYR A 30 10.66 44.17 7.52
CA TYR A 30 10.09 42.85 7.76
C TYR A 30 10.84 41.81 6.91
N ALA A 31 11.53 40.89 7.57
CA ALA A 31 12.14 39.73 6.95
C ALA A 31 11.08 38.63 6.75
N GLU A 32 10.23 38.78 5.75
CA GLU A 32 9.36 37.70 5.29
C GLU A 32 10.17 36.71 4.42
N ASN A 33 10.13 35.44 4.80
CA ASN A 33 10.45 34.26 3.97
C ASN A 33 11.85 34.18 3.34
N PHE A 34 12.86 33.86 4.15
CA PHE A 34 14.16 33.39 3.65
C PHE A 34 14.22 31.86 3.61
N GLN A 35 13.95 31.29 2.43
CA GLN A 35 14.26 29.90 2.09
C GLN A 35 15.68 29.81 1.54
N TYR A 36 16.51 28.91 2.09
CA TYR A 36 17.72 28.45 1.41
C TYR A 36 17.33 27.79 0.08
N PRO A 37 18.06 28.04 -1.03
CA PRO A 37 17.67 27.54 -2.34
C PRO A 37 17.67 26.00 -2.38
N LYS A 38 16.51 25.44 -2.77
CA LYS A 38 16.26 24.01 -2.99
C LYS A 38 16.66 23.62 -4.42
N GLU A 39 17.88 23.19 -4.71
CA GLU A 39 18.18 22.49 -5.97
C GLU A 39 19.23 21.36 -5.84
N GLU A 40 18.83 20.20 -6.36
CA GLU A 40 19.45 18.92 -6.73
C GLU A 40 20.93 18.60 -6.40
N GLY A 41 21.16 17.54 -5.60
CA GLY A 41 22.44 16.80 -5.59
C GLY A 41 22.86 16.21 -4.23
N TYR A 42 23.16 14.91 -4.24
CA TYR A 42 23.57 14.01 -3.16
C TYR A 42 24.39 14.63 -1.99
N LEU A 43 23.86 14.52 -0.77
CA LEU A 43 24.62 14.67 0.48
C LEU A 43 25.53 13.45 0.70
N GLY A 44 26.65 13.68 1.37
CA GLY A 44 27.60 12.62 1.72
C GLY A 44 26.89 11.46 2.42
N VAL A 45 27.26 10.24 2.06
CA VAL A 45 26.77 9.04 2.74
C VAL A 45 27.19 9.16 4.20
N ASP A 46 26.23 9.28 5.13
CA ASP A 46 26.44 8.81 6.49
C ASP A 46 26.85 7.34 6.36
N VAL A 47 28.15 7.05 6.44
CA VAL A 47 28.64 5.67 6.43
C VAL A 47 28.37 5.08 7.82
N TYR A 48 27.10 4.91 8.15
CA TYR A 48 26.73 3.90 9.11
C TYR A 48 26.62 2.60 8.34
N ASN A 49 27.51 1.67 8.68
CA ASN A 49 27.41 0.31 8.17
C ASN A 49 26.04 -0.24 8.65
N SER A 50 25.07 -0.29 7.74
CA SER A 50 23.65 -0.51 8.04
C SER A 50 23.34 -1.92 8.57
N ALA A 51 24.35 -2.78 8.69
CA ALA A 51 24.24 -4.14 9.17
C ALA A 51 24.42 -4.29 10.70
N GLU A 52 24.87 -3.26 11.43
CA GLU A 52 25.19 -3.38 12.87
C GLU A 52 24.35 -2.52 13.83
N ILE A 53 23.51 -1.61 13.33
CA ILE A 53 22.68 -0.75 14.19
C ILE A 53 21.38 -1.47 14.52
N ASP A 54 21.53 -2.58 15.23
CA ASP A 54 20.45 -3.32 15.86
C ASP A 54 19.91 -2.50 17.04
N ARG A 55 18.73 -2.87 17.54
CA ARG A 55 18.01 -2.22 18.64
C ARG A 55 18.84 -2.02 19.94
N GLN A 56 20.00 -2.67 20.04
CA GLN A 56 21.02 -2.47 21.09
C GLN A 56 21.79 -1.14 20.98
N ALA A 57 21.82 -0.48 19.82
CA ALA A 57 22.48 0.83 19.64
C ALA A 57 21.74 1.98 20.34
N TYR A 58 20.42 1.88 20.52
CA TYR A 58 19.63 2.80 21.36
C TYR A 58 20.19 2.92 22.80
N GLN A 59 20.87 1.88 23.30
CA GLN A 59 21.40 1.84 24.67
C GLN A 59 22.88 2.24 24.79
N ARG A 60 23.64 2.40 23.69
CA ARG A 60 25.10 2.58 23.77
C ARG A 60 25.62 4.01 23.68
N TYR A 61 24.77 4.99 23.35
CA TYR A 61 25.18 6.39 23.24
C TYR A 61 24.20 7.29 24.01
N SER A 62 24.18 7.18 25.34
CA SER A 62 23.47 8.15 26.16
C SER A 62 24.07 9.54 25.91
N ILE A 63 23.26 10.51 25.49
CA ILE A 63 23.69 11.90 25.38
C ILE A 63 24.34 12.28 26.72
N PRO A 64 25.60 12.75 26.73
CA PRO A 64 26.28 13.06 27.98
C PRO A 64 25.60 14.25 28.68
N ASP A 65 25.61 14.26 30.01
CA ASP A 65 25.05 15.35 30.81
C ASP A 65 25.82 16.68 30.64
N GLU A 66 27.06 16.60 30.16
CA GLU A 66 27.87 17.76 29.80
C GLU A 66 28.51 17.54 28.42
N ILE A 67 28.63 18.60 27.62
CA ILE A 67 29.32 18.55 26.33
C ILE A 67 30.18 19.80 26.12
N ASN A 68 31.44 19.59 25.71
CA ASN A 68 32.32 20.67 25.29
C ASN A 68 32.46 20.69 23.78
N ASN A 69 31.91 21.74 23.16
CA ASN A 69 32.09 22.00 21.74
C ASN A 69 33.37 22.84 21.51
N ILE A 70 34.17 22.43 20.54
CA ILE A 70 35.32 23.21 20.07
C ILE A 70 34.97 23.83 18.72
N VAL A 71 35.00 25.15 18.61
CA VAL A 71 34.84 25.86 17.34
C VAL A 71 36.21 26.23 16.78
N ILE A 72 36.49 25.82 15.55
CA ILE A 72 37.74 26.10 14.83
C ILE A 72 37.42 26.97 13.60
N PHE A 73 38.00 28.17 13.55
CA PHE A 73 37.85 29.08 12.41
C PHE A 73 38.86 28.79 11.32
N ILE A 74 38.40 28.71 10.07
CA ILE A 74 39.24 28.42 8.89
C ILE A 74 38.98 29.45 7.80
N ARG A 75 40.04 30.03 7.23
CA ARG A 75 40.03 30.78 5.97
C ARG A 75 40.91 30.14 4.93
N PHE A 76 40.69 30.44 3.65
CA PHE A 76 41.52 29.89 2.57
C PHE A 76 42.71 30.78 2.25
N LYS A 77 43.72 30.18 1.61
CA LYS A 77 44.93 30.90 1.20
C LYS A 77 44.60 32.14 0.38
N GLY A 78 45.13 33.29 0.81
CA GLY A 78 44.94 34.57 0.14
C GLY A 78 43.63 35.29 0.47
N GLU A 79 42.77 34.71 1.30
CA GLU A 79 41.60 35.42 1.84
C GLU A 79 42.01 36.32 3.01
N ARG A 80 41.23 37.38 3.24
CA ARG A 80 41.44 38.26 4.40
C ARG A 80 40.93 37.59 5.68
N GLU A 81 41.48 38.00 6.81
CA GLU A 81 40.93 37.61 8.10
C GLU A 81 39.46 38.03 8.25
N PHE A 82 38.64 37.13 8.79
CA PHE A 82 37.22 37.39 9.04
C PHE A 82 36.84 37.35 10.53
N VAL A 83 37.69 36.76 11.37
CA VAL A 83 37.56 36.73 12.82
C VAL A 83 38.03 38.06 13.40
N ASN A 84 37.15 38.73 14.12
CA ASN A 84 37.40 39.99 14.80
C ASN A 84 36.53 40.07 16.05
N LYS A 85 36.69 41.14 16.85
CA LYS A 85 35.97 41.27 18.13
C LYS A 85 34.44 41.22 17.97
N ASP A 86 33.89 41.83 16.93
CA ASP A 86 32.44 41.85 16.68
C ASP A 86 31.94 40.45 16.29
N SER A 87 32.63 39.78 15.36
CA SER A 87 32.21 38.44 14.90
C SER A 87 32.34 37.39 16.00
N ILE A 88 33.35 37.50 16.88
CA ILE A 88 33.49 36.67 18.07
C ILE A 88 32.37 36.92 19.08
N SER A 89 32.02 38.17 19.34
CA SER A 89 30.90 38.47 20.26
C SER A 89 29.61 37.82 19.77
N VAL A 90 29.32 37.93 18.47
CA VAL A 90 28.11 37.35 17.86
C VAL A 90 28.09 35.83 18.00
N ILE A 91 29.17 35.14 17.61
CA ILE A 91 29.19 33.68 17.67
C ILE A 91 29.23 33.15 19.10
N ASN A 92 29.91 33.85 20.02
CA ASN A 92 29.87 33.53 21.44
C ASN A 92 28.45 33.63 22.00
N ASP A 93 27.69 34.67 21.64
CA ASP A 93 26.30 34.80 22.08
C ASP A 93 25.40 33.70 21.50
N ILE A 94 25.65 33.26 20.26
CA ILE A 94 24.91 32.14 19.63
C ILE A 94 25.17 30.83 20.35
N TYR A 95 26.40 30.53 20.76
CA TYR A 95 26.72 29.26 21.41
C TYR A 95 26.51 29.29 22.93
N ASN A 96 27.03 30.31 23.60
CA ASN A 96 27.19 30.36 25.06
C ASN A 96 26.26 31.35 25.77
N GLY A 97 25.46 32.14 25.04
CA GLY A 97 24.54 33.12 25.63
C GLY A 97 23.47 32.48 26.53
N ASP A 98 22.79 33.28 27.35
CA ASP A 98 21.78 32.78 28.30
C ASP A 98 20.32 32.89 27.79
N ASP A 99 20.09 33.53 26.63
CA ASP A 99 18.76 33.74 26.03
C ASP A 99 18.53 32.80 24.82
N ILE A 100 18.44 33.32 23.59
CA ILE A 100 18.38 32.49 22.37
C ILE A 100 19.81 32.12 21.96
N SER A 101 20.24 30.93 22.40
CA SER A 101 21.55 30.34 22.15
C SER A 101 21.48 28.80 22.09
N LEU A 102 22.53 28.15 21.61
CA LEU A 102 22.65 26.68 21.66
C LEU A 102 22.59 26.17 23.12
N LYS A 103 23.33 26.81 24.04
CA LYS A 103 23.33 26.46 25.47
C LYS A 103 21.92 26.45 26.06
N ALA A 104 21.17 27.53 25.85
CA ALA A 104 19.79 27.62 26.34
C ALA A 104 18.87 26.62 25.64
N TYR A 105 19.06 26.42 24.33
CA TYR A 105 18.27 25.48 23.54
C TYR A 105 18.42 24.04 24.03
N LEU A 106 19.67 23.58 24.22
CA LEU A 106 19.93 22.23 24.73
C LEU A 106 19.45 22.06 26.18
N SER A 107 19.60 23.10 27.02
CA SER A 107 19.05 23.09 28.37
C SER A 107 17.53 22.90 28.35
N ASP A 108 16.79 23.69 27.57
CA ASP A 108 15.32 23.58 27.55
C ASP A 108 14.85 22.29 26.87
N LEU A 109 15.54 21.85 25.81
CA LEU A 109 15.28 20.58 25.12
C LEU A 109 15.37 19.37 26.05
N THR A 110 16.27 19.42 27.02
CA THR A 110 16.64 18.30 27.90
C THR A 110 16.25 18.51 29.37
N TYR A 111 15.33 19.44 29.66
CA TYR A 111 14.91 19.80 31.02
C TYR A 111 16.08 20.13 31.97
N GLY A 112 17.13 20.74 31.44
CA GLY A 112 18.33 21.16 32.15
C GLY A 112 19.36 20.04 32.37
N ARG A 113 19.14 18.85 31.81
CA ARG A 113 20.06 17.71 31.95
C ARG A 113 21.38 17.97 31.22
N VAL A 114 21.32 18.37 29.95
CA VAL A 114 22.52 18.58 29.13
C VAL A 114 23.02 20.01 29.28
N LYS A 115 24.26 20.14 29.77
CA LYS A 115 24.97 21.41 29.87
C LYS A 115 26.01 21.49 28.76
N SER A 116 25.89 22.49 27.88
CA SER A 116 26.89 22.72 26.84
C SER A 116 27.76 23.94 27.13
N SER A 117 29.04 23.82 26.79
CA SER A 117 29.98 24.93 26.72
C SER A 117 30.76 24.89 25.41
N THR A 118 30.94 26.06 24.79
CA THR A 118 31.69 26.18 23.54
C THR A 118 32.92 27.05 23.71
N THR A 119 34.05 26.58 23.18
CA THR A 119 35.33 27.31 23.15
C THR A 119 35.78 27.55 21.72
N PHE A 120 36.55 28.61 21.48
CA PHE A 120 36.87 29.09 20.14
C PHE A 120 38.38 29.10 19.89
N TYR A 121 38.80 28.72 18.68
CA TYR A 121 40.19 28.63 18.25
C TYR A 121 40.33 28.96 16.76
N PRO A 122 41.52 29.31 16.25
CA PRO A 122 42.79 29.57 16.97
C PRO A 122 42.85 30.85 17.81
N LEU A 123 43.83 30.91 18.71
CA LEU A 123 44.32 32.09 19.42
C LEU A 123 45.71 32.49 18.91
N ASN A 124 45.97 33.79 18.79
CA ASN A 124 47.32 34.31 18.52
C ASN A 124 48.15 34.46 19.82
N SER A 125 49.41 34.89 19.69
CA SER A 125 50.32 35.07 20.84
C SER A 125 49.85 36.11 21.88
N GLU A 126 48.88 36.96 21.53
CA GLU A 126 48.27 37.95 22.42
C GLU A 126 46.92 37.47 22.98
N ASN A 127 46.57 36.20 22.77
CA ASN A 127 45.28 35.58 23.11
C ASN A 127 44.06 36.22 22.40
N ASN A 128 44.26 36.82 21.23
CA ASN A 128 43.16 37.25 20.36
C ASN A 128 42.76 36.11 19.41
N TYR A 129 41.46 35.91 19.20
CA TYR A 129 40.95 34.95 18.24
C TYR A 129 41.28 35.35 16.80
N TYR A 130 41.57 34.36 15.96
CA TYR A 130 41.90 34.52 14.54
C TYR A 130 41.42 33.28 13.76
N SER A 131 41.69 33.17 12.46
CA SER A 131 41.40 31.96 11.67
C SER A 131 42.65 31.23 11.19
N TYR A 132 42.60 29.90 11.13
CA TYR A 132 43.60 29.08 10.46
C TYR A 132 43.55 29.36 8.95
N GLU A 133 44.69 29.68 8.34
CA GLU A 133 44.78 29.84 6.88
C GLU A 133 45.16 28.51 6.23
N ALA A 134 44.22 27.92 5.48
CA ALA A 134 44.42 26.68 4.75
C ALA A 134 45.56 26.82 3.71
N PRO A 135 46.28 25.73 3.39
CA PRO A 135 47.42 25.78 2.46
C PRO A 135 47.01 26.04 1.00
N HIS A 136 45.74 25.80 0.66
CA HIS A 136 45.19 25.98 -0.68
C HIS A 136 44.08 27.05 -0.71
N SER A 137 43.82 27.59 -1.91
CA SER A 137 42.74 28.56 -2.13
C SER A 137 41.37 27.87 -2.06
N ARG A 138 40.30 28.65 -1.86
CA ARG A 138 38.92 28.12 -1.82
C ARG A 138 38.57 27.27 -3.04
N GLU A 139 39.02 27.69 -4.22
CA GLU A 139 38.79 27.01 -5.50
C GLU A 139 39.31 25.56 -5.53
N TYR A 140 40.38 25.25 -4.80
CA TYR A 140 40.86 23.87 -4.62
C TYR A 140 39.82 23.01 -3.89
N TYR A 141 39.10 23.56 -2.92
CA TYR A 141 38.10 22.80 -2.16
C TYR A 141 36.71 22.80 -2.81
N LYS A 142 36.57 23.35 -4.02
CA LYS A 142 35.32 23.35 -4.80
C LYS A 142 35.30 22.24 -5.85
N LYS A 143 34.09 21.90 -6.33
CA LYS A 143 33.92 20.98 -7.46
C LYS A 143 34.59 21.51 -8.73
N LYS A 144 35.24 20.62 -9.47
CA LYS A 144 35.87 20.96 -10.76
C LYS A 144 34.80 21.36 -11.76
N SER A 145 35.03 22.46 -12.48
CA SER A 145 34.18 22.93 -13.56
C SER A 145 35.02 23.61 -14.65
N ILE A 146 34.40 23.94 -15.78
CA ILE A 146 35.07 24.75 -16.83
C ILE A 146 35.56 26.11 -16.31
N LYS A 147 34.98 26.62 -15.21
CA LYS A 147 35.39 27.87 -14.55
C LYS A 147 36.35 27.65 -13.37
N ASN A 148 36.42 26.42 -12.83
CA ASN A 148 37.30 26.04 -11.73
C ASN A 148 38.07 24.75 -12.08
N LEU A 149 39.22 24.88 -12.74
CA LEU A 149 40.00 23.75 -13.22
C LEU A 149 40.78 23.01 -12.12
N GLN A 150 40.94 23.62 -10.94
CA GLN A 150 41.71 23.08 -9.80
C GLN A 150 40.83 22.39 -8.74
N GLY A 151 39.51 22.36 -8.94
CA GLY A 151 38.56 21.70 -8.06
C GLY A 151 38.67 20.17 -8.06
N TYR A 152 37.91 19.51 -7.18
CA TYR A 152 37.83 18.05 -7.10
C TYR A 152 36.94 17.45 -8.20
N GLU A 153 37.30 16.27 -8.69
CA GLU A 153 36.65 15.58 -9.79
C GLU A 153 35.55 14.60 -9.35
N ASN A 154 35.70 14.00 -8.17
CA ASN A 154 34.82 12.93 -7.68
C ASN A 154 34.73 12.91 -6.15
N ASN A 155 33.83 12.07 -5.61
CA ASN A 155 33.57 11.99 -4.17
C ASN A 155 34.78 11.53 -3.35
N SER A 156 35.65 10.69 -3.90
CA SER A 156 36.86 10.24 -3.19
C SER A 156 37.86 11.40 -3.01
N GLU A 157 38.04 12.20 -4.05
CA GLU A 157 38.87 13.39 -3.98
C GLU A 157 38.24 14.48 -3.10
N ARG A 158 36.93 14.69 -3.19
CA ARG A 158 36.18 15.56 -2.27
C ARG A 158 36.46 15.17 -0.81
N PHE A 159 36.27 13.89 -0.48
CA PHE A 159 36.46 13.37 0.87
C PHE A 159 37.90 13.55 1.35
N THR A 160 38.88 13.24 0.50
CA THR A 160 40.31 13.42 0.83
C THR A 160 40.63 14.87 1.17
N ARG A 161 40.24 15.81 0.30
CA ARG A 161 40.53 17.25 0.49
C ARG A 161 39.84 17.82 1.73
N GLU A 162 38.64 17.34 2.05
CA GLU A 162 37.91 17.71 3.28
C GLU A 162 38.67 17.24 4.53
N ASN A 163 39.03 15.95 4.57
CA ASN A 163 39.80 15.40 5.69
C ASN A 163 41.13 16.14 5.87
N GLU A 164 41.87 16.43 4.80
CA GLU A 164 43.12 17.18 4.86
C GLU A 164 42.93 18.55 5.51
N LEU A 165 41.94 19.33 5.03
CA LEU A 165 41.63 20.66 5.55
C LEU A 165 41.35 20.65 7.06
N LEU A 166 40.49 19.75 7.49
CA LEU A 166 40.03 19.67 8.88
C LEU A 166 41.12 19.12 9.81
N VAL A 167 41.87 18.10 9.37
CA VAL A 167 43.00 17.54 10.14
C VAL A 167 44.08 18.59 10.36
N GLU A 168 44.47 19.32 9.32
CA GLU A 168 45.49 20.36 9.44
C GLU A 168 45.05 21.50 10.35
N ALA A 169 43.82 22.00 10.17
CA ALA A 169 43.26 23.05 11.01
C ALA A 169 43.24 22.62 12.49
N THR A 170 42.83 21.38 12.78
CA THR A 170 42.82 20.82 14.14
C THR A 170 44.23 20.70 14.71
N ASN A 171 45.17 20.15 13.95
CA ASN A 171 46.54 19.99 14.41
C ASN A 171 47.19 21.35 14.74
N SER A 172 46.83 22.41 14.01
CA SER A 172 47.34 23.77 14.25
C SER A 172 46.93 24.36 15.61
N ILE A 173 45.79 23.90 16.17
CA ILE A 173 45.25 24.41 17.44
C ILE A 173 45.45 23.44 18.61
N SER A 174 45.89 22.21 18.37
CA SER A 174 45.92 21.14 19.37
C SER A 174 46.69 21.53 20.65
N SER A 175 47.81 22.26 20.51
CA SER A 175 48.60 22.77 21.65
C SER A 175 47.98 23.95 22.40
N GLN A 176 46.97 24.60 21.82
CA GLN A 176 46.26 25.75 22.41
C GLN A 176 45.05 25.33 23.24
N VAL A 177 44.53 24.12 23.03
CA VAL A 177 43.34 23.63 23.73
C VAL A 177 43.68 23.21 25.14
N ASN A 178 43.41 24.09 26.10
CA ASN A 178 43.61 23.83 27.53
C ASN A 178 42.35 23.24 28.20
N ILE A 179 41.76 22.23 27.56
CA ILE A 179 40.60 21.48 28.08
C ILE A 179 41.09 20.06 28.45
N PRO A 180 40.89 19.59 29.69
CA PRO A 180 41.28 18.24 30.07
C PRO A 180 40.62 17.17 29.19
N LYS A 181 41.33 16.08 28.88
CA LYS A 181 40.87 15.04 27.93
C LYS A 181 39.55 14.37 28.34
N GLU A 182 39.28 14.27 29.63
CA GLU A 182 38.05 13.74 30.21
C GLU A 182 36.85 14.68 30.05
N LYS A 183 37.10 15.97 29.77
CA LYS A 183 36.07 16.97 29.47
C LYS A 183 35.85 17.15 27.97
N LEU A 184 36.68 16.51 27.14
CA LEU A 184 36.49 16.50 25.69
C LEU A 184 35.65 15.31 25.23
N ASP A 185 35.52 14.29 26.06
CA ASP A 185 34.93 12.98 25.77
C ASP A 185 34.12 12.55 27.00
N TYR A 186 32.96 13.18 27.20
CA TYR A 186 32.09 12.88 28.32
C TYR A 186 31.35 11.56 28.15
N ASN A 187 31.10 11.13 26.91
CA ASN A 187 30.46 9.84 26.65
C ASN A 187 31.41 8.63 26.81
N GLY A 188 32.73 8.88 26.87
CA GLY A 188 33.76 7.88 27.13
C GLY A 188 34.08 6.97 25.94
N ASP A 189 33.69 7.33 24.72
CA ASP A 189 33.89 6.52 23.51
C ASP A 189 35.31 6.65 22.91
N GLY A 190 36.15 7.49 23.52
CA GLY A 190 37.52 7.77 23.13
C GLY A 190 37.66 8.87 22.07
N ALA A 191 36.55 9.48 21.64
CA ALA A 191 36.50 10.60 20.72
C ALA A 191 36.05 11.90 21.41
N ILE A 192 36.37 13.03 20.79
CA ILE A 192 35.86 14.33 21.21
C ILE A 192 34.37 14.38 20.90
N ASP A 193 33.56 14.77 21.88
CA ASP A 193 32.09 14.77 21.78
C ASP A 193 31.60 15.61 20.60
N ASN A 194 32.18 16.81 20.37
CA ASN A 194 31.90 17.59 19.17
C ASN A 194 33.00 18.59 18.79
N VAL A 195 33.27 18.72 17.49
CA VAL A 195 34.07 19.81 16.91
C VAL A 195 33.26 20.51 15.83
N THR A 196 33.18 21.84 15.87
CA THR A 196 32.56 22.65 14.83
C THR A 196 33.62 23.42 14.05
N TYR A 197 33.64 23.28 12.74
CA TYR A 197 34.49 24.08 11.86
C TYR A 197 33.67 25.22 11.24
N VAL A 198 34.09 26.46 11.50
CA VAL A 198 33.47 27.64 10.87
C VAL A 198 34.40 28.13 9.77
N ILE A 199 34.00 27.90 8.53
CA ILE A 199 34.82 28.12 7.35
C ILE A 199 34.39 29.42 6.66
N SER A 200 35.35 30.24 6.22
CA SER A 200 35.11 31.49 5.50
C SER A 200 34.22 31.29 4.27
N GLY A 201 33.53 32.35 3.83
CA GLY A 201 32.78 32.38 2.57
C GLY A 201 31.29 31.98 2.62
N LEU A 202 30.67 31.88 1.44
CA LEU A 202 29.25 31.59 1.25
C LEU A 202 29.00 30.14 0.83
N PRO A 203 27.81 29.58 1.12
CA PRO A 203 27.41 28.28 0.56
C PRO A 203 27.28 28.40 -0.96
N GLU A 204 27.73 27.38 -1.68
CA GLU A 204 27.74 27.40 -3.15
C GLU A 204 26.76 26.39 -3.75
N GLY A 205 26.91 25.09 -3.45
CA GLY A 205 26.03 24.03 -3.94
C GLY A 205 25.65 23.03 -2.85
N HIS A 206 24.43 22.51 -2.91
CA HIS A 206 23.93 21.47 -1.99
C HIS A 206 24.81 20.21 -2.07
N GLY A 207 25.24 19.67 -0.93
CA GLY A 207 26.02 18.43 -0.86
C GLY A 207 27.50 18.52 -1.28
N ASP A 208 28.01 19.71 -1.60
CA ASP A 208 29.44 19.93 -1.85
C ASP A 208 30.26 20.01 -0.54
N LEU A 209 31.59 19.91 -0.62
CA LEU A 209 32.52 19.96 0.54
C LEU A 209 32.26 21.16 1.45
N LEU A 210 32.01 22.32 0.85
CA LEU A 210 31.80 23.58 1.55
C LEU A 210 30.32 23.84 1.87
N TRP A 211 29.41 22.89 1.65
CA TRP A 211 28.04 22.98 2.16
C TRP A 211 28.02 22.67 3.66
N PRO A 212 27.25 23.37 4.51
CA PRO A 212 27.12 22.98 5.92
C PRO A 212 26.64 21.53 6.06
N HIS A 213 27.33 20.73 6.86
CA HIS A 213 26.97 19.33 7.12
C HIS A 213 27.70 18.77 8.34
N LYS A 214 27.24 17.61 8.82
CA LYS A 214 27.88 16.77 9.83
C LYS A 214 28.43 15.47 9.22
N THR A 215 29.61 15.01 9.65
CA THR A 215 30.12 13.65 9.35
C THR A 215 31.24 13.23 10.32
N THR A 216 31.84 12.05 10.10
CA THR A 216 32.98 11.52 10.87
C THR A 216 34.30 11.68 10.11
N LEU A 217 35.35 12.12 10.80
CA LEU A 217 36.71 12.17 10.23
C LEU A 217 37.29 10.75 10.13
N SER A 218 37.69 10.33 8.93
CA SER A 218 38.32 9.00 8.74
C SER A 218 39.77 8.96 9.19
N ASN A 219 40.46 10.10 9.18
CA ASN A 219 41.87 10.20 9.56
C ASN A 219 42.04 10.87 10.93
N THR A 220 42.98 10.33 11.70
CA THR A 220 43.13 10.58 13.13
C THR A 220 43.80 11.93 13.45
N ALA A 221 43.02 13.01 13.51
CA ALA A 221 43.42 14.21 14.22
C ALA A 221 43.11 14.06 15.72
N TYR A 222 44.00 14.59 16.57
CA TYR A 222 43.87 14.48 18.02
C TYR A 222 43.99 15.82 18.72
N ILE A 223 43.17 16.03 19.74
CA ILE A 223 43.32 17.11 20.72
C ILE A 223 43.46 16.46 22.10
N ASN A 224 44.54 16.76 22.81
CA ASN A 224 44.84 16.18 24.13
C ASN A 224 44.70 14.65 24.22
N GLY A 225 45.05 13.95 23.12
CA GLY A 225 45.01 12.49 23.02
C GLY A 225 43.62 11.88 22.75
N LYS A 226 42.59 12.70 22.50
CA LYS A 226 41.27 12.25 22.03
C LYS A 226 41.14 12.47 20.53
N ARG A 227 40.64 11.46 19.81
CA ARG A 227 40.41 11.55 18.35
C ARG A 227 39.23 12.47 18.08
N ILE A 228 39.18 13.16 16.95
CA ILE A 228 37.92 13.78 16.52
C ILE A 228 36.97 12.67 16.06
N GLY A 229 35.79 12.59 16.67
CA GLY A 229 34.75 11.64 16.28
C GLY A 229 33.81 12.28 15.27
N GLU A 230 32.87 13.04 15.81
CA GLU A 230 31.86 13.77 15.04
C GLU A 230 32.26 15.24 14.86
N TYR A 231 31.96 15.80 13.70
CA TYR A 231 32.14 17.23 13.45
C TYR A 231 31.00 17.85 12.66
N ASN A 232 30.83 19.16 12.86
CA ASN A 232 29.89 20.01 12.12
C ASN A 232 30.69 21.02 11.29
N ILE A 233 30.33 21.21 10.02
CA ILE A 233 30.83 22.31 9.20
C ILE A 233 29.76 23.38 9.11
N LEU A 234 30.15 24.61 9.44
CA LEU A 234 29.37 25.83 9.27
C LEU A 234 30.12 26.81 8.39
N LEU A 235 29.39 27.66 7.69
CA LEU A 235 29.97 28.73 6.89
C LEU A 235 29.81 30.08 7.56
N GLN A 236 30.86 30.90 7.46
CA GLN A 236 30.88 32.28 7.93
C GLN A 236 29.69 33.07 7.39
N GLY A 237 29.39 32.93 6.09
CA GLY A 237 28.36 33.67 5.36
C GLY A 237 28.62 35.18 5.26
N THR A 238 27.59 35.97 4.97
CA THR A 238 27.68 37.44 4.98
C THR A 238 27.26 38.02 6.33
N ALA A 239 27.41 39.34 6.50
CA ALA A 239 26.84 40.05 7.65
C ALA A 239 25.32 39.84 7.85
N ASN A 240 24.62 39.46 6.77
CA ASN A 240 23.16 39.29 6.71
C ASN A 240 22.72 37.86 6.40
N THR A 241 23.63 36.90 6.28
CA THR A 241 23.30 35.50 5.93
C THR A 241 24.17 34.47 6.63
N GLY A 242 25.06 34.91 7.51
CA GLY A 242 26.12 34.10 8.09
C GLY A 242 25.95 33.79 9.57
N VAL A 243 26.55 32.69 10.04
CA VAL A 243 26.58 32.33 11.47
C VAL A 243 27.40 33.31 12.30
N MET A 244 28.32 34.05 11.66
CA MET A 244 29.08 35.15 12.26
C MET A 244 28.56 36.53 11.82
N GLY A 245 27.40 36.58 11.15
CA GLY A 245 26.80 37.81 10.66
C GLY A 245 26.18 38.62 11.78
N LYS A 246 26.54 39.91 11.85
CA LYS A 246 26.09 40.87 12.87
C LYS A 246 24.56 40.97 12.99
N TYR A 247 23.83 40.77 11.89
CA TYR A 247 22.39 41.00 11.83
C TYR A 247 21.57 39.70 11.83
N THR A 248 22.20 38.55 11.56
CA THR A 248 21.47 37.29 11.36
C THR A 248 21.36 36.39 12.57
N ARG A 249 22.34 36.35 13.50
CA ARG A 249 22.32 35.45 14.69
C ARG A 249 21.61 34.09 14.42
N LEU A 250 22.17 33.25 13.55
CA LEU A 250 21.56 32.01 13.06
C LEU A 250 21.62 30.85 14.08
N VAL A 251 20.96 31.02 15.22
CA VAL A 251 20.93 30.01 16.29
C VAL A 251 20.29 28.71 15.79
N GLY A 252 19.26 28.77 14.94
CA GLY A 252 18.60 27.57 14.45
C GLY A 252 19.45 26.69 13.55
N VAL A 253 20.33 27.26 12.71
CA VAL A 253 21.29 26.47 11.92
C VAL A 253 22.32 25.80 12.84
N VAL A 254 22.84 26.54 13.82
CA VAL A 254 23.78 26.00 14.81
C VAL A 254 23.15 24.86 15.61
N ALA A 255 21.92 25.04 16.07
CA ALA A 255 21.19 24.01 16.82
C ALA A 255 20.91 22.77 15.96
N HIS A 256 20.45 22.94 14.72
CA HIS A 256 20.21 21.83 13.79
C HIS A 256 21.45 20.96 13.58
N GLU A 257 22.57 21.57 13.17
CA GLU A 257 23.82 20.82 12.94
C GLU A 257 24.33 20.19 14.23
N PHE A 258 24.18 20.85 15.36
CA PHE A 258 24.58 20.29 16.66
C PHE A 258 23.74 19.10 17.09
N LEU A 259 22.45 19.06 16.76
CA LEU A 259 21.60 17.90 17.08
C LEU A 259 22.02 16.64 16.33
N HIS A 260 22.68 16.74 15.18
CA HIS A 260 23.28 15.58 14.52
C HIS A 260 24.39 14.92 15.34
N THR A 261 25.07 15.66 16.23
CA THR A 261 25.99 15.10 17.23
C THR A 261 25.26 14.15 18.19
N PHE A 262 23.95 14.35 18.38
CA PHE A 262 23.08 13.48 19.17
C PHE A 262 22.28 12.50 18.30
N TYR A 263 22.72 12.25 17.07
CA TYR A 263 22.12 11.30 16.11
C TYR A 263 20.71 11.65 15.65
N PHE A 264 20.26 12.89 15.84
CA PHE A 264 19.01 13.33 15.23
C PHE A 264 19.12 13.23 13.70
N PRO A 265 18.17 12.60 13.01
CA PRO A 265 18.20 12.41 11.57
C PRO A 265 17.62 13.62 10.85
N ASP A 266 17.95 13.81 9.58
CA ASP A 266 17.20 14.72 8.73
C ASP A 266 15.77 14.21 8.47
N LEU A 267 14.81 15.13 8.59
CA LEU A 267 13.38 14.86 8.40
C LEU A 267 12.82 15.47 7.10
N TYR A 268 13.67 16.09 6.28
CA TYR A 268 13.38 16.43 4.88
C TYR A 268 13.94 15.37 3.92
N ARG A 269 13.41 15.30 2.69
CA ARG A 269 13.83 14.32 1.68
C ARG A 269 14.95 14.87 0.81
N TYR A 270 16.03 14.11 0.61
CA TYR A 270 17.17 14.57 -0.20
C TYR A 270 16.88 14.57 -1.72
N ASN A 271 16.15 13.56 -2.20
CA ASN A 271 15.91 13.35 -3.63
C ASN A 271 14.62 14.01 -4.16
N ASN A 272 13.88 14.70 -3.30
CA ASN A 272 12.66 15.41 -3.68
C ASN A 272 12.42 16.59 -2.73
N SER A 273 13.18 17.67 -2.94
CA SER A 273 13.13 18.87 -2.09
C SER A 273 11.76 19.56 -2.11
N SER A 274 10.92 19.33 -3.12
CA SER A 274 9.56 19.88 -3.18
C SER A 274 8.60 19.23 -2.17
N ALA A 275 8.85 17.96 -1.81
CA ALA A 275 8.08 17.23 -0.83
C ALA A 275 8.50 17.59 0.59
N ASN A 276 7.52 17.86 1.46
CA ASN A 276 7.78 18.31 2.83
C ASN A 276 7.01 17.47 3.86
N PRO A 277 7.53 16.31 4.28
CA PRO A 277 6.79 15.39 5.14
C PRO A 277 6.57 15.91 6.56
N VAL A 278 7.47 16.74 7.10
CA VAL A 278 7.39 17.27 8.48
C VAL A 278 7.37 18.80 8.52
N GLY A 279 8.17 19.47 7.71
CA GLY A 279 8.18 20.93 7.56
C GLY A 279 8.57 21.71 8.80
N LYS A 280 7.90 22.85 9.03
CA LYS A 280 8.27 23.79 10.09
C LYS A 280 8.15 23.21 11.51
N TRP A 281 7.45 22.08 11.67
CA TRP A 281 7.11 21.50 12.98
C TRP A 281 8.30 20.83 13.69
N ASP A 282 9.40 20.57 12.98
CA ASP A 282 10.64 20.04 13.57
C ASP A 282 11.86 20.79 13.01
N ILE A 283 12.80 21.15 13.89
CA ILE A 283 14.06 21.78 13.49
C ILE A 283 14.85 20.90 12.51
N MET A 284 14.72 19.57 12.61
CA MET A 284 15.39 18.62 11.72
C MET A 284 14.75 18.51 10.33
N ALA A 285 13.60 19.15 10.12
CA ALA A 285 12.95 19.25 8.81
C ALA A 285 13.09 20.63 8.17
N SER A 286 13.15 21.69 8.99
CA SER A 286 13.29 23.06 8.52
C SER A 286 13.94 23.93 9.58
N THR A 287 14.92 24.73 9.20
CA THR A 287 15.57 25.68 10.13
C THR A 287 15.00 27.08 9.97
N ALA A 288 15.14 27.88 11.03
CA ALA A 288 14.85 29.30 11.03
C ALA A 288 15.94 30.06 11.81
N ARG A 289 15.88 31.39 11.84
CA ARG A 289 16.84 32.21 12.59
C ARG A 289 16.91 31.81 14.06
N ASN A 290 15.74 31.81 14.70
CA ASN A 290 15.56 31.25 16.03
C ASN A 290 14.98 29.84 15.85
N PRO A 291 15.49 28.84 16.58
CA PRO A 291 15.01 27.48 16.42
C PRO A 291 13.63 27.30 17.05
N GLN A 292 12.80 26.49 16.39
CA GLN A 292 11.69 25.77 17.01
C GLN A 292 12.22 24.53 17.73
N LEU A 293 11.40 23.93 18.60
CA LEU A 293 11.74 22.65 19.20
C LEU A 293 11.38 21.46 18.27
N PRO A 294 12.09 20.31 18.34
CA PRO A 294 11.75 19.12 17.55
C PRO A 294 10.33 18.61 17.87
N LEU A 295 9.75 17.67 17.12
CA LEU A 295 8.55 16.94 17.55
C LEU A 295 8.84 16.20 18.86
N VAL A 296 7.89 16.06 19.80
CA VAL A 296 8.23 15.40 21.08
C VAL A 296 8.66 13.94 20.88
N TYR A 297 8.17 13.26 19.84
CA TYR A 297 8.69 11.96 19.43
C TYR A 297 10.21 11.99 19.21
N THR A 298 10.69 12.92 18.37
CA THR A 298 12.12 13.09 18.10
C THR A 298 12.87 13.42 19.39
N ARG A 299 12.36 14.35 20.21
CA ARG A 299 13.01 14.71 21.49
C ARG A 299 13.16 13.51 22.43
N ARG A 300 12.11 12.70 22.61
CA ARG A 300 12.09 11.58 23.57
C ARG A 300 12.99 10.42 23.15
N ILE A 301 13.13 10.17 21.85
CA ILE A 301 14.04 9.15 21.31
C ILE A 301 15.50 9.44 21.69
N TYR A 302 15.92 10.70 21.61
CA TYR A 302 17.33 11.06 21.75
C TYR A 302 17.67 11.62 23.13
N ASP A 303 16.76 12.32 23.81
CA ASP A 303 16.99 12.84 25.17
C ASP A 303 16.92 11.77 26.27
N GLY A 304 16.44 10.56 25.96
CA GLY A 304 16.27 9.49 26.96
C GLY A 304 15.18 9.80 28.00
N GLY A 305 14.26 10.71 27.67
CA GLY A 305 13.10 11.04 28.50
C GLY A 305 12.11 9.87 28.61
N GLU A 306 11.12 10.01 29.49
CA GLU A 306 10.10 8.96 29.70
C GLU A 306 9.37 8.61 28.39
N GLU A 307 9.02 7.33 28.26
CA GLU A 307 8.31 6.80 27.10
C GLU A 307 6.97 7.53 26.88
N ILE A 308 6.63 7.78 25.62
CA ILE A 308 5.36 8.43 25.27
C ILE A 308 4.22 7.45 25.62
N PRO A 309 3.25 7.84 26.47
CA PRO A 309 2.14 6.97 26.84
C PRO A 309 1.36 6.45 25.62
N GLU A 310 1.03 5.16 25.65
CA GLU A 310 0.37 4.47 24.53
C GLU A 310 -1.16 4.37 24.73
N ILE A 311 -1.91 4.70 23.68
CA ILE A 311 -3.35 4.55 23.54
C ILE A 311 -3.61 3.40 22.55
N THR A 312 -4.35 2.39 23.00
CA THR A 312 -4.68 1.18 22.22
C THR A 312 -6.18 0.86 22.16
N SER A 313 -7.00 1.66 22.83
CA SER A 313 -8.45 1.49 22.88
C SER A 313 -9.18 2.83 22.95
N ASP A 314 -10.48 2.80 22.67
CA ASP A 314 -11.37 3.95 22.79
C ASP A 314 -11.24 4.59 24.19
N GLY A 315 -11.31 5.92 24.26
CA GLY A 315 -11.19 6.64 25.52
C GLY A 315 -11.19 8.16 25.38
N GLU A 316 -11.17 8.84 26.52
CA GLU A 316 -10.98 10.30 26.65
C GLU A 316 -9.62 10.55 27.31
N TYR A 317 -8.87 11.49 26.75
CA TYR A 317 -7.47 11.74 27.07
C TYR A 317 -7.23 13.24 27.20
N LYS A 318 -6.31 13.60 28.10
CA LYS A 318 -5.89 14.98 28.35
C LYS A 318 -4.41 15.13 28.04
N ILE A 319 -4.05 16.20 27.35
CA ILE A 319 -2.67 16.49 26.92
C ILE A 319 -2.26 17.92 27.25
N SER A 320 -1.08 18.04 27.87
CA SER A 320 -0.44 19.32 28.18
C SER A 320 0.31 19.89 26.97
N PRO A 321 0.54 21.22 26.94
CA PRO A 321 1.36 21.83 25.89
C PRO A 321 2.75 21.18 25.76
N SER A 322 3.23 21.01 24.53
CA SER A 322 4.50 20.34 24.23
C SER A 322 5.76 21.09 24.69
N ASN A 323 5.57 22.31 25.17
CA ASN A 323 6.58 23.18 25.78
C ASN A 323 6.46 23.24 27.32
N SER A 324 5.71 22.34 27.95
CA SER A 324 5.61 22.30 29.41
C SER A 324 7.00 22.17 30.04
N SER A 325 7.26 22.98 31.06
CA SER A 325 8.48 22.91 31.86
C SER A 325 8.44 21.81 32.93
N ASN A 326 7.26 21.22 33.17
CA ASN A 326 7.11 20.11 34.10
C ASN A 326 7.28 18.78 33.35
N LYS A 327 8.36 18.06 33.65
CA LYS A 327 8.68 16.77 33.00
C LYS A 327 7.64 15.66 33.24
N GLU A 328 6.82 15.80 34.29
CA GLU A 328 5.78 14.83 34.67
C GLU A 328 4.48 15.03 33.87
N ASP A 329 4.36 16.13 33.12
CA ASP A 329 3.19 16.39 32.28
C ASP A 329 3.15 15.45 31.08
N THR A 330 1.96 14.95 30.75
CA THR A 330 1.76 14.19 29.52
C THR A 330 1.64 15.13 28.33
N ILE A 331 2.73 15.28 27.59
CA ILE A 331 2.86 16.24 26.47
C ILE A 331 2.67 15.62 25.07
N ALA A 332 2.52 14.30 25.00
CA ALA A 332 2.18 13.56 23.78
C ALA A 332 1.53 12.22 24.11
N TYR A 333 0.78 11.67 23.16
CA TYR A 333 0.33 10.28 23.17
C TYR A 333 0.70 9.58 21.88
N LYS A 334 1.06 8.30 22.00
CA LYS A 334 1.21 7.36 20.90
C LYS A 334 -0.09 6.59 20.73
N ILE A 335 -0.71 6.64 19.56
CA ILE A 335 -1.97 5.96 19.24
C ILE A 335 -1.66 4.81 18.29
N LYS A 336 -1.73 3.57 18.79
CA LYS A 336 -1.30 2.37 18.07
C LYS A 336 -2.49 1.59 17.51
N SER A 337 -2.55 1.46 16.19
CA SER A 337 -3.59 0.68 15.51
C SER A 337 -3.29 -0.81 15.53
N SER A 338 -4.31 -1.65 15.69
CA SER A 338 -4.20 -3.10 15.48
C SER A 338 -4.06 -3.49 14.00
N LEU A 339 -4.34 -2.56 13.08
CA LEU A 339 -4.23 -2.75 11.63
C LEU A 339 -2.82 -2.56 11.09
N SER A 340 -1.86 -2.13 11.91
CA SER A 340 -0.46 -2.03 11.50
C SER A 340 0.47 -2.47 12.61
N LYS A 341 1.51 -3.23 12.26
CA LYS A 341 2.54 -3.65 13.20
C LYS A 341 3.61 -2.58 13.39
N ASP A 342 3.95 -1.90 12.30
CA ASP A 342 5.12 -1.02 12.23
C ASP A 342 4.74 0.46 12.15
N GLN A 343 3.45 0.81 12.07
CA GLN A 343 2.99 2.20 11.98
C GLN A 343 2.00 2.57 13.08
N TYR A 344 2.14 3.79 13.59
CA TYR A 344 1.25 4.39 14.58
C TYR A 344 1.20 5.91 14.42
N PHE A 345 0.32 6.55 15.19
CA PHE A 345 0.15 8.00 15.18
C PHE A 345 0.63 8.58 16.50
N VAL A 346 1.12 9.81 16.49
CA VAL A 346 1.47 10.56 17.68
C VAL A 346 0.74 11.90 17.63
N VAL A 347 0.24 12.31 18.78
CA VAL A 347 -0.43 13.59 18.96
C VAL A 347 0.32 14.44 19.97
N GLU A 348 0.48 15.73 19.69
CA GLU A 348 1.09 16.72 20.59
C GLU A 348 0.34 18.06 20.53
N PHE A 349 0.29 18.81 21.64
CA PHE A 349 -0.39 20.09 21.68
C PHE A 349 0.59 21.26 21.49
N ARG A 350 0.45 22.03 20.40
CA ARG A 350 1.32 23.18 20.08
C ARG A 350 0.59 24.51 20.26
N LYS A 351 1.21 25.43 21.00
CA LYS A 351 0.70 26.79 21.25
C LYS A 351 1.50 27.89 20.56
N GLY A 352 2.82 27.73 20.44
CA GLY A 352 3.71 28.73 19.85
C GLY A 352 3.93 29.97 20.72
N ASP A 353 3.64 29.88 22.02
CA ASP A 353 3.77 30.98 22.97
C ASP A 353 5.08 30.94 23.77
N ASP A 354 5.87 29.86 23.68
CA ASP A 354 7.23 29.82 24.21
C ASP A 354 8.24 30.47 23.26
N LYS A 355 9.43 30.75 23.79
CA LYS A 355 10.49 31.46 23.05
C LYS A 355 11.03 30.70 21.84
N TRP A 356 10.85 29.37 21.76
CA TRP A 356 11.33 28.55 20.66
C TRP A 356 10.27 28.44 19.57
N ASP A 357 9.07 27.97 19.90
CA ASP A 357 8.01 27.78 18.91
C ASP A 357 7.35 29.09 18.45
N LYS A 358 7.70 30.23 19.04
CA LYS A 358 7.27 31.55 18.55
C LYS A 358 7.56 31.76 17.06
N VAL A 359 8.64 31.15 16.54
CA VAL A 359 9.01 31.22 15.12
C VAL A 359 7.98 30.56 14.19
N LEU A 360 7.13 29.67 14.72
CA LEU A 360 6.09 28.99 13.97
C LEU A 360 4.89 29.89 13.65
N ASN A 361 4.80 31.06 14.30
CA ASN A 361 3.70 32.05 14.17
C ASN A 361 2.31 31.40 14.32
N ILE A 362 2.14 30.59 15.36
CA ILE A 362 0.87 29.89 15.62
C ILE A 362 -0.16 30.89 16.13
N ASN A 363 -1.10 31.26 15.24
CA ASN A 363 -2.23 32.11 15.61
C ASN A 363 -3.36 31.34 16.28
N ASN A 364 -3.48 30.04 15.97
CA ASN A 364 -4.53 29.16 16.45
C ASN A 364 -3.90 27.90 17.03
N PRO A 365 -3.65 27.85 18.36
CA PRO A 365 -3.14 26.66 19.03
C PRO A 365 -4.01 25.43 18.76
N GLY A 366 -3.42 24.25 18.73
CA GLY A 366 -4.17 23.05 18.41
C GLY A 366 -3.36 21.76 18.50
N LEU A 367 -4.03 20.66 18.21
CA LEU A 367 -3.44 19.32 18.21
C LEU A 367 -2.70 19.11 16.89
N LEU A 368 -1.40 18.82 16.97
CA LEU A 368 -0.61 18.33 15.83
C LEU A 368 -0.68 16.80 15.83
N VAL A 369 -0.94 16.20 14.67
CA VAL A 369 -0.99 14.74 14.51
C VAL A 369 0.02 14.32 13.46
N TYR A 370 0.82 13.29 13.73
CA TYR A 370 1.80 12.76 12.78
C TYR A 370 1.90 11.24 12.85
N ARG A 371 2.27 10.61 11.74
CA ARG A 371 2.52 9.17 11.62
C ARG A 371 4.00 8.89 11.85
N ILE A 372 4.28 7.79 12.54
CA ILE A 372 5.58 7.13 12.61
C ILE A 372 5.52 5.80 11.85
N ASP A 373 6.55 5.52 11.04
CA ASP A 373 6.76 4.23 10.36
C ASP A 373 8.10 3.61 10.80
N GLU A 374 8.02 2.58 11.66
CA GLU A 374 9.17 1.83 12.18
C GLU A 374 9.78 0.86 11.16
N SER A 375 9.15 0.66 10.00
CA SER A 375 9.81 -0.05 8.89
C SER A 375 10.94 0.79 8.27
N VAL A 376 10.91 2.10 8.49
CA VAL A 376 11.98 3.04 8.15
C VAL A 376 12.83 3.28 9.39
N SER A 377 14.14 3.10 9.26
CA SER A 377 15.08 3.32 10.39
C SER A 377 15.00 4.77 10.89
N ALA A 378 14.82 4.94 12.20
CA ALA A 378 14.86 6.25 12.85
C ALA A 378 16.18 6.99 12.57
N PHE A 379 17.32 6.29 12.44
CA PHE A 379 18.61 6.90 12.07
C PHE A 379 18.65 7.51 10.67
N ASN A 380 17.79 7.03 9.77
CA ASN A 380 17.66 7.61 8.43
C ASN A 380 16.66 8.76 8.39
N GLY A 381 15.71 8.83 9.33
CA GLY A 381 14.61 9.78 9.26
C GLY A 381 13.90 9.69 7.91
N ASN A 382 13.79 10.83 7.22
CA ASN A 382 13.12 10.91 5.91
C ASN A 382 14.08 11.08 4.74
N LYS A 383 15.40 11.01 4.98
CA LYS A 383 16.42 11.42 3.99
C LYS A 383 16.38 10.58 2.70
N LEU A 384 15.99 9.31 2.80
CA LEU A 384 15.90 8.37 1.67
C LEU A 384 14.65 8.59 0.79
N GLY A 385 13.74 9.50 1.16
CA GLY A 385 12.48 9.70 0.47
C GLY A 385 11.41 8.70 0.91
N HIS A 386 10.27 8.67 0.22
CA HIS A 386 9.18 7.76 0.54
C HIS A 386 9.63 6.28 0.42
N PRO A 387 9.35 5.41 1.42
CA PRO A 387 8.53 5.67 2.60
C PRO A 387 9.21 6.56 3.66
N ASP A 388 8.43 7.44 4.30
CA ASP A 388 8.90 8.40 5.31
C ASP A 388 8.84 7.78 6.70
N HIS A 389 9.87 7.98 7.53
CA HIS A 389 9.82 7.63 8.95
C HIS A 389 8.80 8.47 9.71
N ILE A 390 8.73 9.79 9.44
CA ILE A 390 7.80 10.72 10.09
C ILE A 390 7.01 11.51 9.05
N TYR A 391 5.70 11.60 9.23
CA TYR A 391 4.80 12.39 8.38
C TYR A 391 3.77 13.16 9.19
N VAL A 392 3.70 14.48 9.06
CA VAL A 392 2.72 15.35 9.75
C VAL A 392 1.39 15.44 8.98
N PHE A 393 0.25 15.07 9.55
CA PHE A 393 -1.03 15.20 8.85
C PHE A 393 -1.38 16.65 8.56
N ARG A 394 -1.98 16.89 7.39
CA ARG A 394 -2.29 18.24 6.89
C ARG A 394 -3.35 18.21 5.79
N PRO A 395 -4.16 19.26 5.64
CA PRO A 395 -5.18 19.33 4.61
C PRO A 395 -4.56 19.45 3.21
N LYS A 396 -5.39 19.17 2.19
CA LYS A 396 -5.04 19.30 0.75
C LYS A 396 -3.91 18.37 0.28
N ALA A 397 -3.50 17.38 1.07
CA ALA A 397 -2.62 16.32 0.58
C ALA A 397 -3.34 15.53 -0.54
N THR A 398 -2.63 15.15 -1.59
CA THR A 398 -3.21 14.36 -2.71
C THR A 398 -2.76 12.92 -2.72
N SER A 399 -1.65 12.61 -2.03
CA SER A 399 -1.20 11.25 -1.75
C SER A 399 -0.21 11.24 -0.59
N PRO A 400 0.03 10.08 0.07
CA PRO A 400 1.07 9.95 1.09
C PRO A 400 2.47 10.18 0.53
N GLU A 401 2.75 9.69 -0.68
CA GLU A 401 4.05 9.78 -1.35
C GLU A 401 4.39 11.20 -1.73
N ALA A 402 3.42 11.99 -2.19
CA ALA A 402 3.66 13.35 -2.65
C ALA A 402 4.16 14.26 -1.51
N ALA A 403 3.74 13.97 -0.27
CA ALA A 403 3.95 14.84 0.88
C ALA A 403 3.64 16.32 0.59
N ASN A 404 2.66 16.55 -0.29
CA ASN A 404 2.10 17.85 -0.58
C ASN A 404 0.99 18.20 0.44
N GLY A 405 0.25 19.27 0.17
CA GLY A 405 -0.73 19.83 1.09
C GLY A 405 -0.20 21.06 1.83
N ASP A 406 -1.02 21.57 2.74
CA ASP A 406 -0.78 22.84 3.43
C ASP A 406 -0.22 22.60 4.84
N ILE A 407 1.11 22.60 4.96
CA ILE A 407 1.78 22.30 6.23
C ILE A 407 1.53 23.35 7.31
N ASP A 408 1.11 24.56 6.93
CA ASP A 408 0.78 25.64 7.86
C ASP A 408 -0.59 25.44 8.52
N GLU A 409 -1.47 24.67 7.89
CA GLU A 409 -2.81 24.29 8.38
C GLU A 409 -2.82 22.89 9.04
N ALA A 410 -1.67 22.40 9.53
CA ALA A 410 -1.56 21.05 10.12
C ALA A 410 -2.17 20.89 11.52
N LEU A 411 -2.38 21.99 12.26
CA LEU A 411 -2.97 21.94 13.60
C LEU A 411 -4.49 21.80 13.51
N ILE A 412 -5.05 20.90 14.30
CA ILE A 412 -6.49 20.83 14.54
C ILE A 412 -6.82 21.77 15.70
N SER A 413 -7.38 22.94 15.39
CA SER A 413 -7.62 24.01 16.37
C SER A 413 -9.10 24.17 16.74
N PRO A 414 -9.48 23.89 18.01
CA PRO A 414 -10.84 24.15 18.50
C PRO A 414 -11.27 25.61 18.37
N GLY A 415 -10.31 26.55 18.39
CA GLY A 415 -10.58 27.99 18.19
C GLY A 415 -11.11 28.34 16.80
N LEU A 416 -10.84 27.50 15.80
CA LEU A 416 -11.39 27.60 14.45
C LEU A 416 -12.65 26.74 14.24
N GLY A 417 -13.12 26.06 15.29
CA GLY A 417 -14.22 25.08 15.20
C GLY A 417 -13.78 23.69 14.73
N GLU A 418 -12.48 23.46 14.58
CA GLU A 418 -11.91 22.16 14.21
C GLU A 418 -11.80 21.29 15.45
N THR A 419 -12.54 20.18 15.46
CA THR A 419 -12.68 19.34 16.67
C THR A 419 -12.38 17.87 16.42
N LYS A 420 -11.91 17.52 15.21
CA LYS A 420 -11.63 16.13 14.83
C LYS A 420 -10.69 15.97 13.63
N ILE A 421 -10.08 14.79 13.53
CA ILE A 421 -9.33 14.27 12.38
C ILE A 421 -9.43 12.73 12.37
N GLY A 422 -9.42 12.12 11.19
CA GLY A 422 -9.60 10.68 11.04
C GLY A 422 -11.05 10.28 10.77
N LYS A 423 -11.26 9.03 10.35
CA LYS A 423 -12.57 8.46 10.01
C LYS A 423 -12.59 6.96 10.31
N VAL A 424 -13.70 6.45 10.84
CA VAL A 424 -13.84 5.01 11.19
C VAL A 424 -14.17 4.11 9.97
N SER A 425 -14.64 4.65 8.83
CA SER A 425 -14.69 3.99 7.49
C SER A 425 -15.14 4.99 6.38
N SER A 426 -15.25 4.74 5.05
CA SER A 426 -15.36 3.55 4.16
C SER A 426 -14.85 3.82 2.73
N GLY A 427 -13.64 4.35 2.57
CA GLY A 427 -13.05 4.67 1.25
C GLY A 427 -11.94 3.70 0.85
N SER A 428 -11.91 3.27 -0.42
CA SER A 428 -10.72 2.64 -1.02
C SER A 428 -9.77 3.64 -1.66
N ALA A 429 -10.23 4.86 -1.93
CA ALA A 429 -9.40 5.94 -2.42
C ALA A 429 -8.69 6.63 -1.24
N PHE A 430 -7.47 7.11 -1.48
CA PHE A 430 -6.77 7.98 -0.54
C PHE A 430 -7.67 9.17 -0.15
N ASP A 431 -7.74 9.45 1.14
CA ASP A 431 -8.54 10.52 1.71
C ASP A 431 -7.71 11.26 2.76
N SER A 432 -7.41 12.54 2.49
CA SER A 432 -6.55 13.37 3.33
C SER A 432 -7.13 13.67 4.72
N ASP A 433 -8.44 13.47 4.91
CA ASP A 433 -9.08 13.65 6.22
C ASP A 433 -8.94 12.42 7.12
N THR A 434 -8.45 11.31 6.58
CA THR A 434 -8.21 10.09 7.34
C THR A 434 -6.83 10.10 8.00
N LEU A 435 -6.67 9.34 9.08
CA LEU A 435 -5.35 8.99 9.57
C LEU A 435 -4.84 7.81 8.75
N TYR A 436 -4.10 8.09 7.67
CA TYR A 436 -3.67 7.08 6.71
C TYR A 436 -2.27 6.52 6.97
N PHE A 437 -2.11 5.24 6.66
CA PHE A 437 -0.81 4.56 6.63
C PHE A 437 0.02 4.99 5.42
N GLN A 438 1.27 4.52 5.37
CA GLN A 438 2.25 4.83 4.33
C GLN A 438 1.71 4.57 2.91
N ASN A 439 0.91 3.52 2.73
CA ASN A 439 0.28 3.13 1.46
C ASN A 439 -1.04 3.89 1.15
N GLY A 440 -1.41 4.88 1.98
CA GLY A 440 -2.60 5.72 1.79
C GLY A 440 -3.91 5.11 2.26
N SER A 441 -3.88 3.90 2.81
CA SER A 441 -5.05 3.27 3.41
C SER A 441 -5.44 3.95 4.72
N ASN A 442 -6.75 4.03 4.99
CA ASN A 442 -7.27 4.55 6.24
C ASN A 442 -6.96 3.59 7.41
N SER A 443 -6.48 4.12 8.53
CA SER A 443 -6.26 3.34 9.77
C SER A 443 -7.54 3.01 10.54
N GLY A 444 -8.67 3.64 10.19
CA GLY A 444 -9.94 3.52 10.91
C GLY A 444 -9.97 4.26 12.25
N ILE A 445 -8.90 5.00 12.59
CA ILE A 445 -8.82 5.78 13.84
C ILE A 445 -9.43 7.16 13.60
N GLU A 446 -10.24 7.62 14.55
CA GLU A 446 -10.76 8.99 14.62
C GLU A 446 -10.37 9.61 15.96
N ILE A 447 -9.78 10.81 15.91
CA ILE A 447 -9.55 11.67 17.06
C ILE A 447 -10.62 12.76 17.00
N TYR A 448 -11.40 12.94 18.06
CA TYR A 448 -12.57 13.83 18.05
C TYR A 448 -12.84 14.47 19.42
N ASP A 449 -13.81 15.38 19.49
CA ASP A 449 -14.16 16.13 20.70
C ASP A 449 -12.95 16.90 21.29
N ILE A 450 -12.09 17.40 20.39
CA ILE A 450 -10.90 18.17 20.78
C ILE A 450 -11.36 19.53 21.31
N LYS A 451 -11.01 19.85 22.56
CA LYS A 451 -11.45 21.07 23.25
C LYS A 451 -10.38 21.61 24.18
N PHE A 452 -10.30 22.95 24.28
CA PHE A 452 -9.50 23.59 25.31
C PHE A 452 -10.12 23.38 26.69
N THR A 453 -9.26 23.23 27.68
CA THR A 453 -9.62 23.16 29.10
C THR A 453 -9.22 24.47 29.79
N ASP A 454 -9.89 24.79 30.90
CA ASP A 454 -9.66 26.04 31.65
C ASP A 454 -8.24 26.16 32.21
N ASP A 455 -7.54 25.04 32.43
CA ASP A 455 -6.16 25.00 32.90
C ASP A 455 -5.11 25.01 31.76
N GLY A 456 -5.54 25.30 30.54
CA GLY A 456 -4.65 25.56 29.41
C GLY A 456 -4.14 24.31 28.69
N ASN A 457 -4.82 23.17 28.86
CA ASN A 457 -4.54 21.89 28.18
C ASN A 457 -5.60 21.61 27.09
N LEU A 458 -5.45 20.49 26.38
CA LEU A 458 -6.49 19.93 25.50
C LEU A 458 -7.04 18.61 26.05
N ASP A 459 -8.36 18.45 25.97
CA ASP A 459 -9.03 17.15 26.06
C ASP A 459 -9.40 16.68 24.65
N PHE A 460 -9.33 15.37 24.41
CA PHE A 460 -9.77 14.74 23.16
C PHE A 460 -10.21 13.29 23.40
N LYS A 461 -10.94 12.73 22.44
CA LYS A 461 -11.33 11.31 22.42
C LYS A 461 -10.68 10.61 21.24
N VAL A 462 -10.43 9.32 21.42
CA VAL A 462 -9.95 8.43 20.35
C VAL A 462 -10.96 7.32 20.15
N LYS A 463 -11.24 7.00 18.89
CA LYS A 463 -12.03 5.83 18.48
C LYS A 463 -11.21 4.97 17.53
N PHE A 464 -11.22 3.67 17.77
CA PHE A 464 -10.51 2.66 16.96
C PHE A 464 -11.47 1.91 16.02
N PRO A 465 -10.95 1.28 14.96
CA PRO A 465 -11.74 0.37 14.14
C PRO A 465 -12.20 -0.84 14.97
N GLU A 466 -13.47 -1.23 14.82
CA GLU A 466 -13.99 -2.46 15.43
C GLU A 466 -13.34 -3.68 14.77
N ILE A 467 -12.43 -4.35 15.48
CA ILE A 467 -11.74 -5.56 15.00
C ILE A 467 -11.75 -6.58 16.13
N GLU A 468 -12.33 -7.74 15.87
CA GLU A 468 -12.31 -8.88 16.79
C GLU A 468 -11.11 -9.78 16.47
N GLY A 469 -10.39 -10.24 17.49
CA GLY A 469 -9.20 -11.09 17.34
C GLY A 469 -7.89 -10.32 17.45
N GLU A 470 -6.78 -11.05 17.39
CA GLU A 470 -5.41 -10.52 17.57
C GLU A 470 -4.53 -10.83 16.34
N GLY A 471 -5.10 -11.40 15.28
CA GLY A 471 -4.38 -11.79 14.06
C GLY A 471 -3.49 -13.03 14.21
N SER A 472 -3.52 -13.70 15.37
CA SER A 472 -2.81 -14.97 15.59
C SER A 472 -3.58 -16.15 15.02
N LYS A 473 -2.92 -17.31 14.87
CA LYS A 473 -3.57 -18.53 14.39
C LYS A 473 -4.72 -18.97 15.32
N GLU A 474 -4.55 -18.78 16.62
CA GLU A 474 -5.51 -19.13 17.68
C GLU A 474 -6.65 -18.11 17.76
N LYS A 475 -6.35 -16.82 17.55
CA LYS A 475 -7.30 -15.71 17.58
C LYS A 475 -7.20 -14.87 16.30
N PRO A 476 -7.65 -15.39 15.15
CA PRO A 476 -7.59 -14.68 13.88
C PRO A 476 -8.46 -13.42 13.93
N PHE A 477 -8.11 -12.42 13.12
CA PHE A 477 -8.98 -11.27 12.91
C PHE A 477 -10.28 -11.70 12.21
N ILE A 478 -11.42 -11.29 12.77
CA ILE A 478 -12.74 -11.65 12.27
C ILE A 478 -13.27 -10.54 11.36
N ILE A 479 -13.62 -10.92 10.12
CA ILE A 479 -14.10 -10.03 9.08
C ILE A 479 -15.60 -10.25 8.87
N LYS A 480 -16.38 -9.19 9.10
CA LYS A 480 -17.85 -9.15 9.01
C LYS A 480 -18.35 -8.06 8.06
N THR A 481 -17.52 -7.08 7.72
CA THR A 481 -17.88 -5.92 6.89
C THR A 481 -16.91 -5.71 5.71
N ALA A 482 -17.34 -4.90 4.74
CA ALA A 482 -16.51 -4.52 3.59
C ALA A 482 -15.25 -3.77 4.00
N ASP A 483 -15.36 -2.88 4.99
CA ASP A 483 -14.23 -2.10 5.50
C ASP A 483 -13.19 -2.98 6.18
N GLN A 484 -13.62 -3.95 6.99
CA GLN A 484 -12.71 -4.91 7.61
C GLN A 484 -11.97 -5.74 6.55
N PHE A 485 -12.65 -6.18 5.48
CA PHE A 485 -11.99 -6.87 4.37
C PHE A 485 -11.04 -5.93 3.61
N ASN A 486 -11.43 -4.68 3.38
CA ASN A 486 -10.57 -3.69 2.73
C ASN A 486 -9.29 -3.41 3.54
N ASN A 487 -9.37 -3.46 4.86
CA ASN A 487 -8.26 -3.17 5.77
C ASN A 487 -7.21 -4.28 5.89
N ILE A 488 -7.46 -5.49 5.35
CA ILE A 488 -6.47 -6.58 5.42
C ILE A 488 -5.15 -6.25 4.70
N ARG A 489 -5.18 -5.27 3.78
CA ARG A 489 -3.99 -4.74 3.10
C ARG A 489 -2.99 -4.09 4.07
N ASN A 490 -3.44 -3.64 5.24
CA ASN A 490 -2.64 -2.90 6.21
C ASN A 490 -1.79 -3.85 7.06
N ASN A 491 -2.24 -5.10 7.19
CA ASN A 491 -1.52 -6.16 7.89
C ASN A 491 -1.69 -7.48 7.13
N SER A 492 -0.96 -7.66 6.04
CA SER A 492 -1.21 -8.79 5.13
C SER A 492 -0.52 -10.09 5.53
N ASN A 493 0.15 -10.13 6.69
CA ASN A 493 0.96 -11.27 7.20
C ASN A 493 0.41 -11.81 8.54
N VAL A 494 -0.91 -11.93 8.66
CA VAL A 494 -1.61 -12.43 9.85
C VAL A 494 -2.77 -13.36 9.45
N TYR A 495 -3.50 -13.87 10.44
CA TYR A 495 -4.62 -14.79 10.22
C TYR A 495 -5.96 -14.04 10.24
N TYR A 496 -6.79 -14.29 9.24
CA TYR A 496 -8.11 -13.72 9.03
C TYR A 496 -9.16 -14.82 8.85
N LYS A 497 -10.37 -14.59 9.37
CA LYS A 497 -11.55 -15.41 9.09
C LYS A 497 -12.74 -14.56 8.73
N LEU A 498 -13.47 -14.94 7.69
CA LEU A 498 -14.79 -14.37 7.45
C LEU A 498 -15.80 -14.95 8.44
N ALA A 499 -16.71 -14.10 8.93
CA ALA A 499 -17.84 -14.49 9.77
C ALA A 499 -19.19 -14.00 9.22
N ASN A 500 -19.19 -13.42 8.02
CA ASN A 500 -20.39 -12.98 7.32
C ASN A 500 -20.14 -12.92 5.81
N ASN A 501 -21.22 -12.91 5.02
CA ASN A 501 -21.13 -12.49 3.63
C ASN A 501 -20.82 -10.98 3.56
N ILE A 502 -19.93 -10.59 2.67
CA ILE A 502 -19.41 -9.22 2.54
C ILE A 502 -19.90 -8.63 1.21
N ASP A 503 -20.57 -7.47 1.26
CA ASP A 503 -20.95 -6.71 0.07
C ASP A 503 -20.00 -5.53 -0.14
N MET A 504 -19.25 -5.53 -1.24
CA MET A 504 -18.26 -4.51 -1.55
C MET A 504 -18.85 -3.34 -2.37
N SER A 505 -20.18 -3.22 -2.47
CA SER A 505 -20.85 -2.20 -3.30
C SER A 505 -20.51 -0.76 -2.95
N GLU A 506 -20.22 -0.47 -1.67
CA GLU A 506 -19.84 0.86 -1.18
C GLU A 506 -18.39 1.24 -1.55
N ILE A 507 -17.60 0.27 -2.01
CA ILE A 507 -16.23 0.47 -2.48
C ILE A 507 -16.24 0.55 -4.01
N GLU A 508 -16.28 1.77 -4.54
CA GLU A 508 -16.48 2.01 -5.98
C GLU A 508 -15.32 1.48 -6.85
N ASN A 509 -14.07 1.61 -6.36
CA ASN A 509 -12.88 1.11 -7.02
C ASN A 509 -11.92 0.49 -6.00
N PHE A 510 -12.04 -0.81 -5.77
CA PHE A 510 -11.19 -1.55 -4.85
C PHE A 510 -9.73 -1.49 -5.31
N LEU A 511 -8.84 -1.05 -4.42
CA LEU A 511 -7.40 -1.12 -4.67
C LEU A 511 -6.94 -2.58 -4.48
N PRO A 512 -6.22 -3.19 -5.43
CA PRO A 512 -5.61 -4.50 -5.23
C PRO A 512 -4.79 -4.57 -3.94
N ILE A 513 -4.78 -5.74 -3.29
CA ILE A 513 -3.90 -6.01 -2.16
C ILE A 513 -2.55 -6.41 -2.74
N GLU A 514 -1.57 -5.50 -2.72
CA GLU A 514 -0.29 -5.67 -3.43
C GLU A 514 0.40 -7.00 -3.11
N LYS A 515 0.49 -7.35 -1.82
CA LYS A 515 1.09 -8.60 -1.35
C LYS A 515 0.32 -9.16 -0.16
N PHE A 516 0.07 -10.46 -0.18
CA PHE A 516 -0.52 -11.21 0.91
C PHE A 516 0.41 -12.35 1.34
N ASP A 517 0.81 -12.34 2.61
CA ASP A 517 1.73 -13.29 3.25
C ASP A 517 1.04 -14.15 4.33
N GLY A 518 -0.24 -13.85 4.64
CA GLY A 518 -0.99 -14.38 5.76
C GLY A 518 -1.94 -15.54 5.42
N ASN A 519 -2.94 -15.74 6.27
CA ASN A 519 -3.97 -16.77 6.10
C ASN A 519 -5.34 -16.08 6.03
N LEU A 520 -6.10 -16.32 4.96
CA LEU A 520 -7.47 -15.85 4.81
C LEU A 520 -8.38 -17.06 4.61
N ASP A 521 -9.18 -17.38 5.63
CA ASP A 521 -10.17 -18.44 5.56
C ASP A 521 -11.58 -17.87 5.46
N GLY A 522 -12.22 -18.07 4.32
CA GLY A 522 -13.56 -17.58 4.03
C GLY A 522 -14.67 -18.35 4.73
N GLN A 523 -14.39 -19.52 5.32
CA GLN A 523 -15.41 -20.35 5.99
C GLN A 523 -16.65 -20.67 5.13
N GLY A 524 -16.53 -20.58 3.80
CA GLY A 524 -17.63 -20.75 2.84
C GLY A 524 -18.47 -19.49 2.59
N TYR A 525 -18.16 -18.36 3.24
CA TYR A 525 -18.84 -17.08 3.01
C TYR A 525 -18.50 -16.47 1.65
N THR A 526 -19.38 -15.57 1.22
CA THR A 526 -19.29 -14.88 -0.06
C THR A 526 -18.81 -13.45 0.11
N ILE A 527 -17.86 -13.03 -0.72
CA ILE A 527 -17.51 -11.62 -0.94
C ILE A 527 -18.04 -11.25 -2.32
N LYS A 528 -19.00 -10.32 -2.38
CA LYS A 528 -19.68 -9.95 -3.63
C LYS A 528 -19.41 -8.53 -4.07
N ASN A 529 -19.58 -8.28 -5.36
CA ASN A 529 -19.58 -6.95 -5.98
C ASN A 529 -18.24 -6.21 -5.93
N ILE A 530 -17.10 -6.92 -5.90
CA ILE A 530 -15.78 -6.29 -6.02
C ILE A 530 -15.65 -5.66 -7.41
N LYS A 531 -15.32 -4.36 -7.44
CA LYS A 531 -15.04 -3.62 -8.67
C LYS A 531 -13.61 -3.11 -8.65
N ILE A 532 -12.82 -3.46 -9.67
CA ILE A 532 -11.48 -2.92 -9.90
C ILE A 532 -11.46 -2.35 -11.32
N ASN A 533 -11.29 -1.05 -11.48
CA ASN A 533 -11.27 -0.38 -12.78
C ASN A 533 -9.98 0.42 -12.96
N ARG A 534 -8.96 -0.24 -13.53
CA ARG A 534 -7.59 0.29 -13.69
C ARG A 534 -7.07 -0.04 -15.10
N PRO A 535 -7.71 0.46 -16.17
CA PRO A 535 -7.50 -0.01 -17.56
C PRO A 535 -6.08 0.22 -18.11
N THR A 536 -5.28 1.06 -17.47
CA THR A 536 -3.90 1.36 -17.85
C THR A 536 -2.87 0.64 -16.97
N GLU A 537 -3.30 0.03 -15.87
CA GLU A 537 -2.41 -0.62 -14.91
C GLU A 537 -2.30 -2.12 -15.21
N GLU A 538 -1.19 -2.71 -14.78
CA GLU A 538 -0.82 -4.08 -15.08
C GLU A 538 -0.61 -4.86 -13.77
N ALA A 539 -0.59 -6.18 -13.89
CA ALA A 539 -0.11 -7.08 -12.85
C ALA A 539 -0.90 -7.03 -11.54
N PHE A 540 -2.22 -7.29 -11.60
CA PHE A 540 -3.05 -7.41 -10.41
C PHE A 540 -4.22 -8.38 -10.56
N GLY A 541 -4.72 -8.85 -9.42
CA GLY A 541 -6.08 -9.34 -9.23
C GLY A 541 -6.70 -8.66 -8.01
N ILE A 542 -7.56 -9.35 -7.25
CA ILE A 542 -7.90 -8.92 -5.88
C ILE A 542 -6.61 -8.82 -5.04
N PHE A 543 -5.70 -9.77 -5.24
CA PHE A 543 -4.34 -9.78 -4.73
C PHE A 543 -3.34 -9.56 -5.90
N GLY A 544 -2.30 -8.76 -5.69
CA GLY A 544 -1.16 -8.71 -6.61
C GLY A 544 -0.36 -10.00 -6.49
N TYR A 545 0.19 -10.25 -5.30
CA TYR A 545 1.01 -11.42 -5.03
C TYR A 545 0.55 -12.19 -3.79
N ILE A 546 0.25 -13.48 -3.94
CA ILE A 546 0.06 -14.43 -2.83
C ILE A 546 1.37 -15.20 -2.66
N SER A 547 2.07 -14.99 -1.54
CA SER A 547 3.40 -15.54 -1.34
C SER A 547 3.39 -17.02 -0.95
N ASN A 548 4.56 -17.64 -0.98
CA ASN A 548 4.74 -19.06 -0.66
C ASN A 548 4.40 -19.47 0.78
N LYS A 549 4.15 -18.52 1.68
CA LYS A 549 3.68 -18.77 3.05
C LYS A 549 2.17 -18.57 3.19
N ALA A 550 1.54 -17.94 2.21
CA ALA A 550 0.17 -17.50 2.28
C ALA A 550 -0.81 -18.59 1.90
N VAL A 551 -2.00 -18.53 2.51
CA VAL A 551 -3.12 -19.42 2.21
C VAL A 551 -4.39 -18.58 2.07
N VAL A 552 -5.09 -18.74 0.95
CA VAL A 552 -6.39 -18.11 0.69
C VAL A 552 -7.38 -19.22 0.36
N LYS A 553 -8.38 -19.44 1.23
CA LYS A 553 -9.25 -20.61 1.08
C LYS A 553 -10.69 -20.42 1.50
N ASN A 554 -11.57 -21.28 0.98
CA ASN A 554 -12.99 -21.37 1.36
C ASN A 554 -13.79 -20.07 1.12
N ILE A 555 -13.54 -19.35 0.02
CA ILE A 555 -14.21 -18.08 -0.29
C ILE A 555 -14.97 -18.21 -1.61
N ASN A 556 -16.20 -17.68 -1.63
CA ASN A 556 -16.92 -17.42 -2.86
C ASN A 556 -16.81 -15.94 -3.24
N PHE A 557 -16.11 -15.61 -4.32
CA PHE A 557 -16.08 -14.29 -4.93
C PHE A 557 -17.19 -14.17 -5.97
N GLU A 558 -18.23 -13.41 -5.66
CA GLU A 558 -19.41 -13.30 -6.52
C GLU A 558 -19.50 -11.94 -7.23
N ASN A 559 -19.86 -11.95 -8.51
CA ASN A 559 -20.04 -10.73 -9.29
C ASN A 559 -18.83 -9.78 -9.24
N VAL A 560 -17.62 -10.31 -9.44
CA VAL A 560 -16.43 -9.47 -9.60
C VAL A 560 -16.45 -8.75 -10.94
N ASN A 561 -15.94 -7.52 -10.99
CA ASN A 561 -15.73 -6.79 -12.23
C ASN A 561 -14.33 -6.18 -12.23
N ILE A 562 -13.38 -6.87 -12.87
CA ILE A 562 -11.97 -6.50 -12.88
C ILE A 562 -11.58 -6.04 -14.28
N VAL A 563 -11.06 -4.83 -14.39
CA VAL A 563 -10.62 -4.19 -15.63
C VAL A 563 -9.17 -3.72 -15.49
N GLY A 564 -8.26 -4.28 -16.29
CA GLY A 564 -6.84 -3.96 -16.29
C GLY A 564 -6.24 -3.89 -17.71
N ASN A 565 -4.93 -3.65 -17.80
CA ASN A 565 -4.22 -3.60 -19.08
C ASN A 565 -3.70 -4.99 -19.50
N ARG A 566 -2.81 -5.61 -18.72
CA ARG A 566 -2.25 -6.96 -18.96
C ARG A 566 -1.86 -7.64 -17.65
N MET A 567 -1.62 -8.95 -17.68
CA MET A 567 -1.23 -9.76 -16.51
C MET A 567 -2.30 -9.68 -15.40
N ILE A 568 -3.54 -10.03 -15.74
CA ILE A 568 -4.69 -9.89 -14.85
C ILE A 568 -5.21 -11.26 -14.41
N GLY A 569 -5.42 -11.42 -13.11
CA GLY A 569 -6.07 -12.59 -12.54
C GLY A 569 -7.35 -12.22 -11.81
N GLY A 570 -8.33 -13.13 -11.78
CA GLY A 570 -9.56 -12.93 -11.02
C GLY A 570 -9.33 -12.76 -9.51
N VAL A 571 -8.53 -13.66 -8.92
CA VAL A 571 -8.16 -13.65 -7.50
C VAL A 571 -6.78 -13.04 -7.32
N ALA A 572 -5.78 -13.50 -8.07
CA ALA A 572 -4.40 -13.03 -7.91
C ALA A 572 -3.69 -12.81 -9.25
N GLU A 573 -2.78 -11.84 -9.34
CA GLU A 573 -1.84 -11.83 -10.46
C GLU A 573 -0.89 -13.03 -10.34
N ARG A 574 -0.15 -13.14 -9.24
CA ARG A 574 0.75 -14.26 -9.00
C ARG A 574 0.41 -15.01 -7.73
N ASN A 575 0.42 -16.34 -7.83
CA ASN A 575 0.30 -17.26 -6.71
C ASN A 575 1.56 -18.11 -6.58
N ASP A 576 2.31 -17.94 -5.50
CA ASP A 576 3.34 -18.89 -5.05
C ASP A 576 2.88 -19.68 -3.81
N GLY A 577 1.73 -19.31 -3.22
CA GLY A 577 1.15 -19.92 -2.02
C GLY A 577 0.10 -20.99 -2.31
N GLU A 578 -0.90 -21.08 -1.43
CA GLU A 578 -2.00 -22.05 -1.55
C GLU A 578 -3.35 -21.33 -1.73
N ILE A 579 -4.00 -21.60 -2.87
CA ILE A 579 -5.37 -21.21 -3.16
C ILE A 579 -6.23 -22.48 -3.15
N GLU A 580 -7.16 -22.57 -2.23
CA GLU A 580 -7.94 -23.79 -1.99
C GLU A 580 -9.44 -23.49 -1.88
N ASN A 581 -10.29 -24.27 -2.55
CA ASN A 581 -11.74 -24.17 -2.41
C ASN A 581 -12.25 -22.73 -2.65
N ILE A 582 -11.75 -22.10 -3.72
CA ILE A 582 -12.20 -20.77 -4.16
C ILE A 582 -13.21 -20.93 -5.28
N LYS A 583 -14.31 -20.18 -5.20
CA LYS A 583 -15.24 -19.99 -6.31
C LYS A 583 -15.17 -18.53 -6.74
N ILE A 584 -15.09 -18.27 -8.04
CA ILE A 584 -15.15 -16.90 -8.58
C ILE A 584 -16.11 -16.80 -9.76
N SER A 585 -16.91 -15.73 -9.79
CA SER A 585 -17.86 -15.42 -10.86
C SER A 585 -17.88 -13.91 -11.16
N GLY A 586 -18.32 -13.54 -12.35
CA GLY A 586 -18.33 -12.15 -12.81
C GLY A 586 -17.53 -11.99 -14.11
N ARG A 587 -16.75 -10.92 -14.22
CA ARG A 587 -16.01 -10.56 -15.43
C ARG A 587 -14.58 -10.13 -15.12
N VAL A 588 -13.65 -10.59 -15.96
CA VAL A 588 -12.26 -10.11 -16.02
C VAL A 588 -12.00 -9.60 -17.43
N LEU A 589 -11.65 -8.32 -17.56
CA LEU A 589 -11.25 -7.69 -18.82
C LEU A 589 -9.82 -7.18 -18.70
N ALA A 590 -8.95 -7.67 -19.58
CA ALA A 590 -7.68 -7.05 -19.88
C ALA A 590 -7.73 -6.42 -21.27
N ASN A 591 -7.09 -5.26 -21.44
CA ASN A 591 -6.97 -4.62 -22.76
C ASN A 591 -5.97 -5.34 -23.67
N ARG A 592 -5.08 -6.16 -23.10
CA ARG A 592 -4.01 -6.90 -23.77
C ARG A 592 -3.92 -8.33 -23.22
N ASP A 593 -2.70 -8.86 -23.15
CA ASP A 593 -2.41 -10.28 -22.98
C ASP A 593 -2.30 -10.73 -21.51
N TYR A 594 -2.15 -12.04 -21.32
CA TYR A 594 -1.90 -12.70 -20.03
C TYR A 594 -3.06 -12.52 -19.05
N VAL A 595 -4.10 -13.34 -19.23
CA VAL A 595 -5.30 -13.30 -18.39
C VAL A 595 -5.64 -14.68 -17.85
N GLY A 596 -5.74 -14.79 -16.53
CA GLY A 596 -6.17 -15.99 -15.84
C GLY A 596 -7.52 -15.79 -15.16
N GLY A 597 -8.46 -16.70 -15.34
CA GLY A 597 -9.78 -16.57 -14.69
C GLY A 597 -9.71 -16.60 -13.16
N LEU A 598 -8.74 -17.34 -12.60
CA LEU A 598 -8.45 -17.35 -11.16
C LEU A 598 -7.13 -16.65 -10.85
N VAL A 599 -6.04 -17.04 -11.52
CA VAL A 599 -4.69 -16.48 -11.27
C VAL A 599 -3.97 -16.24 -12.58
N ASN A 600 -3.32 -15.10 -12.81
CA ASN A 600 -2.52 -14.92 -14.03
C ASN A 600 -1.31 -15.89 -14.10
N SER A 601 -0.46 -15.91 -13.07
CA SER A 601 0.75 -16.73 -12.99
C SER A 601 0.76 -17.63 -11.75
N ASN A 602 0.86 -18.94 -11.95
CA ASN A 602 0.87 -19.93 -10.88
C ASN A 602 2.25 -20.61 -10.73
N GLY A 603 2.88 -20.37 -9.58
CA GLY A 603 4.02 -21.12 -9.04
C GLY A 603 3.69 -21.93 -7.77
N GLY A 604 2.50 -21.72 -7.19
CA GLY A 604 2.01 -22.38 -5.99
C GLY A 604 1.00 -23.49 -6.28
N LYS A 605 0.02 -23.63 -5.39
CA LYS A 605 -1.08 -24.60 -5.53
C LYS A 605 -2.40 -23.90 -5.78
N ILE A 606 -3.17 -24.44 -6.73
CA ILE A 606 -4.59 -24.12 -6.95
C ILE A 606 -5.34 -25.45 -6.85
N ILE A 607 -6.18 -25.58 -5.82
CA ILE A 607 -6.84 -26.85 -5.46
C ILE A 607 -8.34 -26.62 -5.28
N ASN A 608 -9.17 -27.55 -5.77
CA ASN A 608 -10.61 -27.59 -5.52
C ASN A 608 -11.33 -26.28 -5.92
N SER A 609 -10.84 -25.57 -6.94
CA SER A 609 -11.26 -24.20 -7.24
C SER A 609 -12.06 -24.10 -8.53
N ILE A 610 -13.05 -23.21 -8.56
CA ILE A 610 -14.00 -23.04 -9.67
C ILE A 610 -13.99 -21.60 -10.15
N SER A 611 -13.71 -21.40 -11.42
CA SER A 611 -13.76 -20.12 -12.11
C SER A 611 -14.89 -20.12 -13.13
N THR A 612 -15.88 -19.24 -12.96
CA THR A 612 -17.00 -19.05 -13.90
C THR A 612 -17.01 -17.66 -14.53
N VAL A 613 -15.89 -16.93 -14.39
CA VAL A 613 -15.75 -15.56 -14.90
C VAL A 613 -15.76 -15.51 -16.42
N ASP A 614 -16.40 -14.48 -16.97
CA ASP A 614 -16.31 -14.15 -18.38
C ASP A 614 -15.03 -13.36 -18.63
N ILE A 615 -14.12 -13.93 -19.40
CA ILE A 615 -12.78 -13.37 -19.65
C ILE A 615 -12.76 -12.69 -21.01
N THR A 616 -12.29 -11.43 -21.06
CA THR A 616 -11.94 -10.74 -22.29
C THR A 616 -10.47 -10.34 -22.25
N GLY A 617 -9.69 -10.63 -23.29
CA GLY A 617 -8.28 -10.25 -23.39
C GLY A 617 -7.68 -10.47 -24.78
N GLY A 618 -6.40 -10.15 -24.94
CA GLY A 618 -5.59 -10.43 -26.12
C GLY A 618 -5.08 -11.87 -26.15
N ASP A 619 -3.75 -12.03 -26.18
CA ASP A 619 -3.07 -13.31 -26.24
C ASP A 619 -2.87 -13.92 -24.83
N TYR A 620 -2.58 -15.22 -24.76
CA TYR A 620 -2.29 -15.94 -23.52
C TYR A 620 -3.40 -15.88 -22.46
N ILE A 621 -4.59 -16.39 -22.83
CA ILE A 621 -5.74 -16.46 -21.92
C ILE A 621 -5.95 -17.91 -21.47
N GLY A 622 -6.02 -18.13 -20.16
CA GLY A 622 -6.41 -19.42 -19.61
C GLY A 622 -7.57 -19.31 -18.62
N GLY A 623 -8.51 -20.25 -18.72
CA GLY A 623 -9.71 -20.25 -17.88
C GLY A 623 -9.42 -20.32 -16.37
N ILE A 624 -8.36 -21.01 -15.97
CA ILE A 624 -7.84 -21.00 -14.59
C ILE A 624 -6.63 -20.07 -14.49
N THR A 625 -5.61 -20.30 -15.32
CA THR A 625 -4.38 -19.50 -15.30
C THR A 625 -3.82 -19.19 -16.67
N ALA A 626 -3.16 -18.04 -16.85
CA ALA A 626 -2.43 -17.80 -18.09
C ALA A 626 -1.14 -18.62 -18.13
N ASN A 627 -0.40 -18.68 -17.02
CA ASN A 627 0.92 -19.31 -16.94
C ASN A 627 1.02 -20.24 -15.73
N ASN A 628 1.20 -21.54 -15.98
CA ASN A 628 1.55 -22.52 -14.95
C ASN A 628 3.03 -22.88 -15.12
N TYR A 629 3.90 -22.32 -14.26
CA TYR A 629 5.36 -22.45 -14.39
C TYR A 629 5.92 -23.67 -13.68
N TYR A 630 5.73 -23.77 -12.37
CA TYR A 630 6.12 -24.91 -11.52
C TYR A 630 5.00 -25.21 -10.50
N GLY A 631 3.79 -24.71 -10.80
CA GLY A 631 2.64 -24.79 -9.93
C GLY A 631 1.85 -26.08 -10.12
N THR A 632 1.02 -26.38 -9.12
CA THR A 632 0.04 -27.47 -9.16
C THR A 632 -1.35 -26.91 -9.35
N ILE A 633 -2.09 -27.45 -10.31
CA ILE A 633 -3.53 -27.23 -10.50
C ILE A 633 -4.21 -28.58 -10.35
N GLU A 634 -5.02 -28.74 -9.31
CA GLU A 634 -5.69 -29.99 -9.00
C GLU A 634 -7.17 -29.77 -8.75
N ASN A 635 -8.01 -30.68 -9.27
CA ASN A 635 -9.44 -30.68 -9.03
C ASN A 635 -10.08 -29.29 -9.30
N SER A 636 -9.72 -28.64 -10.40
CA SER A 636 -10.13 -27.26 -10.67
C SER A 636 -10.92 -27.14 -11.96
N VAL A 637 -11.87 -26.21 -12.01
CA VAL A 637 -12.84 -26.12 -13.09
C VAL A 637 -12.98 -24.73 -13.65
N PHE A 638 -12.92 -24.62 -14.98
CA PHE A 638 -13.33 -23.42 -15.69
C PHE A 638 -14.69 -23.59 -16.38
N GLY A 639 -15.65 -22.76 -15.99
CA GLY A 639 -16.99 -22.70 -16.55
C GLY A 639 -17.41 -21.31 -17.01
N GLY A 640 -16.45 -20.44 -17.29
CA GLY A 640 -16.68 -19.11 -17.85
C GLY A 640 -16.76 -19.12 -19.38
N SER A 641 -16.95 -17.94 -19.96
CA SER A 641 -16.74 -17.72 -21.40
C SER A 641 -15.40 -17.04 -21.66
N LEU A 642 -14.83 -17.24 -22.86
CA LEU A 642 -13.58 -16.62 -23.29
C LEU A 642 -13.85 -15.77 -24.53
N LYS A 643 -13.40 -14.52 -24.52
CA LYS A 643 -13.48 -13.61 -25.67
C LYS A 643 -12.10 -13.03 -25.97
N ILE A 644 -11.63 -13.27 -27.19
CA ILE A 644 -10.32 -12.83 -27.66
C ILE A 644 -10.48 -11.52 -28.42
N THR A 645 -9.65 -10.52 -28.11
CA THR A 645 -9.58 -9.25 -28.85
C THR A 645 -8.44 -9.24 -29.85
N GLU A 646 -7.33 -9.92 -29.54
CA GLU A 646 -6.10 -10.00 -30.34
C GLU A 646 -5.42 -11.36 -30.08
N GLY A 647 -4.62 -11.88 -31.02
CA GLY A 647 -3.90 -13.16 -30.83
C GLY A 647 -4.75 -14.42 -30.97
N ASN A 648 -4.20 -15.57 -30.57
CA ASN A 648 -4.86 -16.88 -30.69
C ASN A 648 -4.46 -17.91 -29.62
N LYS A 649 -3.66 -17.54 -28.62
CA LYS A 649 -3.17 -18.44 -27.57
C LYS A 649 -4.14 -18.48 -26.40
N VAL A 650 -5.18 -19.28 -26.55
CA VAL A 650 -6.25 -19.40 -25.55
C VAL A 650 -6.54 -20.85 -25.21
N ALA A 651 -6.71 -21.12 -23.92
CA ALA A 651 -6.87 -22.46 -23.39
C ALA A 651 -7.94 -22.55 -22.31
N GLY A 652 -8.56 -23.73 -22.19
CA GLY A 652 -9.58 -24.00 -21.18
C GLY A 652 -9.06 -23.95 -19.74
N ILE A 653 -7.82 -24.38 -19.50
CA ILE A 653 -7.21 -24.41 -18.16
C ILE A 653 -6.03 -23.44 -18.08
N ALA A 654 -4.96 -23.70 -18.83
CA ALA A 654 -3.70 -22.97 -18.73
C ALA A 654 -3.18 -22.58 -20.11
N ALA A 655 -2.96 -21.30 -20.42
CA ALA A 655 -2.42 -20.96 -21.75
C ALA A 655 -1.01 -21.53 -21.93
N ARG A 656 -0.13 -21.34 -20.95
CA ARG A 656 1.19 -21.98 -20.90
C ARG A 656 1.29 -22.94 -19.72
N ASN A 657 1.79 -24.15 -19.97
CA ASN A 657 2.04 -25.17 -18.95
C ASN A 657 3.42 -25.81 -19.15
N TYR A 658 4.34 -25.63 -18.20
CA TYR A 658 5.71 -26.14 -18.31
C TYR A 658 5.82 -27.53 -17.67
N GLU A 659 5.45 -28.59 -18.38
CA GLU A 659 5.21 -29.95 -17.81
C GLU A 659 6.42 -30.59 -17.10
N THR A 660 7.66 -30.16 -17.41
CA THR A 660 8.86 -30.69 -16.74
C THR A 660 8.85 -30.43 -15.23
N VAL A 661 8.08 -29.43 -14.78
CA VAL A 661 8.01 -29.00 -13.38
C VAL A 661 6.58 -28.68 -12.91
N SER A 662 5.63 -28.49 -13.83
CA SER A 662 4.23 -28.18 -13.53
C SER A 662 3.34 -29.41 -13.47
N ILE A 663 2.34 -29.40 -12.60
CA ILE A 663 1.38 -30.49 -12.44
C ILE A 663 -0.03 -29.96 -12.69
N VAL A 664 -0.77 -30.61 -13.60
CA VAL A 664 -2.21 -30.42 -13.73
C VAL A 664 -2.89 -31.78 -13.64
N LYS A 665 -3.91 -31.88 -12.78
CA LYS A 665 -4.63 -33.14 -12.51
C LYS A 665 -6.11 -32.89 -12.30
N ASN A 666 -6.95 -33.81 -12.78
CA ASN A 666 -8.40 -33.81 -12.59
C ASN A 666 -9.03 -32.43 -12.78
N SER A 667 -8.59 -31.70 -13.81
CA SER A 667 -9.03 -30.33 -14.04
C SER A 667 -9.86 -30.27 -15.30
N TYR A 668 -10.99 -29.56 -15.25
CA TYR A 668 -12.02 -29.64 -16.28
C TYR A 668 -12.38 -28.26 -16.81
N TRP A 669 -12.80 -28.17 -18.08
CA TRP A 669 -13.39 -26.94 -18.58
C TRP A 669 -14.62 -27.19 -19.45
N ASN A 670 -15.55 -26.24 -19.42
CA ASN A 670 -16.74 -26.27 -20.27
C ASN A 670 -16.39 -25.78 -21.68
N VAL A 671 -16.23 -26.73 -22.60
CA VAL A 671 -15.88 -26.47 -24.01
C VAL A 671 -16.93 -25.63 -24.70
N GLU A 672 -18.21 -25.84 -24.37
CA GLU A 672 -19.31 -25.14 -25.05
C GLU A 672 -19.40 -23.68 -24.66
N LYS A 673 -19.16 -23.34 -23.40
CA LYS A 673 -19.22 -21.96 -22.95
C LYS A 673 -17.93 -21.19 -23.29
N SER A 674 -16.78 -21.85 -23.20
CA SER A 674 -15.49 -21.24 -23.55
C SER A 674 -15.27 -21.12 -25.05
N LYS A 675 -15.91 -21.99 -25.85
CA LYS A 675 -15.64 -22.19 -27.28
C LYS A 675 -14.17 -22.54 -27.58
N VAL A 676 -13.53 -23.27 -26.65
CA VAL A 676 -12.13 -23.69 -26.73
C VAL A 676 -12.01 -25.19 -26.50
N GLU A 677 -11.36 -25.90 -27.43
CA GLU A 677 -11.16 -27.35 -27.39
C GLU A 677 -9.79 -27.77 -26.84
N VAL A 678 -8.87 -26.83 -26.56
CA VAL A 678 -7.53 -27.12 -26.03
C VAL A 678 -7.42 -26.79 -24.55
N GLY A 679 -6.79 -27.69 -23.78
CA GLY A 679 -6.53 -27.52 -22.34
C GLY A 679 -5.34 -26.60 -22.04
N ALA A 680 -4.31 -26.66 -22.90
CA ALA A 680 -3.18 -25.73 -22.95
C ALA A 680 -2.66 -25.51 -24.39
N VAL A 681 -1.95 -24.39 -24.62
CA VAL A 681 -1.45 -23.99 -25.96
C VAL A 681 0.08 -24.00 -26.11
N GLU A 682 0.87 -23.87 -25.05
CA GLU A 682 2.34 -23.98 -25.10
C GLU A 682 2.93 -24.72 -23.87
N GLY A 683 3.98 -25.54 -24.08
CA GLY A 683 4.61 -26.37 -23.03
C GLY A 683 5.58 -27.44 -23.55
N ASP A 684 6.42 -28.00 -22.66
CA ASP A 684 7.29 -29.16 -22.96
C ASP A 684 6.52 -30.47 -22.75
N GLY A 685 5.88 -31.05 -23.78
CA GLY A 685 5.22 -32.36 -23.69
C GLY A 685 3.80 -32.40 -24.26
N ASP A 686 2.97 -33.33 -23.76
CA ASP A 686 1.59 -33.55 -24.25
C ASP A 686 0.64 -32.59 -23.54
N LEU A 687 0.40 -31.44 -24.19
CA LEU A 687 -0.32 -30.25 -23.73
C LEU A 687 -1.72 -30.45 -23.11
N THR A 688 -2.21 -31.68 -22.98
CA THR A 688 -3.54 -31.99 -22.43
C THR A 688 -3.52 -32.93 -21.22
N LYS A 689 -2.35 -33.36 -20.73
CA LYS A 689 -2.27 -34.28 -19.59
C LYS A 689 -2.92 -33.70 -18.33
N GLY A 690 -3.82 -34.48 -17.73
CA GLY A 690 -4.56 -34.11 -16.51
C GLY A 690 -5.59 -32.98 -16.67
N MET A 691 -5.85 -32.55 -17.92
CA MET A 691 -6.86 -31.55 -18.30
C MET A 691 -7.92 -32.20 -19.17
N ILE A 692 -9.20 -32.01 -18.85
CA ILE A 692 -10.31 -32.63 -19.57
C ILE A 692 -11.37 -31.60 -19.96
N GLY A 693 -11.49 -31.37 -21.26
CA GLY A 693 -12.56 -30.55 -21.83
C GLY A 693 -13.83 -31.36 -21.84
N VAL A 694 -14.91 -30.82 -21.30
CA VAL A 694 -16.20 -31.51 -21.26
C VAL A 694 -17.15 -30.79 -22.19
N LYS A 695 -17.62 -31.52 -23.20
CA LYS A 695 -18.53 -31.06 -24.23
C LYS A 695 -19.79 -31.91 -24.23
N LEU A 696 -20.94 -31.31 -23.95
CA LEU A 696 -22.24 -31.95 -24.11
C LEU A 696 -22.71 -31.78 -25.55
N GLU A 697 -23.39 -32.80 -26.07
CA GLU A 697 -24.08 -32.71 -27.35
C GLU A 697 -25.13 -31.58 -27.32
N GLU A 698 -25.06 -30.68 -28.29
CA GLU A 698 -26.01 -29.56 -28.43
C GLU A 698 -27.30 -30.02 -29.15
N ASN A 699 -28.44 -29.43 -28.78
CA ASN A 699 -29.73 -29.56 -29.47
C ASN A 699 -30.24 -31.00 -29.62
N VAL A 700 -30.07 -31.81 -28.56
CA VAL A 700 -30.58 -33.19 -28.52
C VAL A 700 -32.10 -33.17 -28.77
N GLN A 701 -32.56 -33.98 -29.72
CA GLN A 701 -33.99 -34.16 -29.98
C GLN A 701 -34.45 -35.50 -29.42
N ALA A 702 -35.60 -35.48 -28.75
CA ALA A 702 -36.19 -36.64 -28.12
C ALA A 702 -37.69 -36.74 -28.43
N ASN A 703 -38.26 -37.93 -28.31
CA ASN A 703 -39.71 -38.16 -28.39
C ASN A 703 -40.19 -38.73 -27.06
N VAL A 704 -41.38 -38.34 -26.61
CA VAL A 704 -42.01 -38.91 -25.41
C VAL A 704 -42.09 -40.44 -25.53
N GLY A 705 -41.73 -41.17 -24.48
CA GLY A 705 -41.69 -42.65 -24.43
C GLY A 705 -40.52 -43.30 -25.17
N GLY A 706 -39.80 -42.55 -26.03
CA GLY A 706 -38.66 -43.05 -26.78
C GLY A 706 -37.35 -43.01 -25.98
N LYS A 707 -36.53 -44.06 -26.08
CA LYS A 707 -35.14 -44.02 -25.58
C LYS A 707 -34.33 -43.02 -26.42
N THR A 708 -33.89 -41.94 -25.79
CA THR A 708 -32.98 -40.96 -26.40
C THR A 708 -31.58 -41.12 -25.81
N THR A 709 -30.58 -41.15 -26.69
CA THR A 709 -29.18 -41.13 -26.30
C THR A 709 -28.56 -39.77 -26.62
N PHE A 710 -27.60 -39.36 -25.80
CA PHE A 710 -26.76 -38.20 -26.06
C PHE A 710 -25.35 -38.46 -25.54
N ASN A 711 -24.42 -37.63 -26.00
CA ASN A 711 -23.00 -37.89 -25.81
C ASN A 711 -22.32 -36.80 -25.00
N ILE A 712 -21.45 -37.23 -24.10
CA ILE A 712 -20.41 -36.39 -23.51
C ILE A 712 -19.10 -36.71 -24.21
N THR A 713 -18.52 -35.71 -24.85
CA THR A 713 -17.19 -35.80 -25.41
C THR A 713 -16.20 -35.23 -24.41
N LEU A 714 -15.17 -36.01 -24.11
CA LEU A 714 -14.02 -35.61 -23.31
C LEU A 714 -12.89 -35.21 -24.26
N ILE A 715 -12.30 -34.04 -24.06
CA ILE A 715 -11.18 -33.56 -24.87
C ILE A 715 -9.92 -33.55 -24.01
N GLY A 716 -8.97 -34.41 -24.34
CA GLY A 716 -7.75 -34.66 -23.55
C GLY A 716 -7.51 -36.16 -23.34
N ASN A 717 -6.58 -36.50 -22.45
CA ASN A 717 -6.29 -37.90 -22.09
C ASN A 717 -7.00 -38.30 -20.78
N PRO A 718 -8.12 -39.04 -20.84
CA PRO A 718 -8.89 -39.43 -19.66
C PRO A 718 -8.23 -40.58 -18.86
N GLU A 719 -7.17 -41.24 -19.33
CA GLU A 719 -6.51 -42.30 -18.56
C GLU A 719 -5.75 -41.76 -17.34
N ASP A 720 -5.29 -40.51 -17.43
CA ASP A 720 -4.60 -39.80 -16.33
C ASP A 720 -5.56 -39.05 -15.39
N THR A 721 -6.87 -39.11 -15.65
CA THR A 721 -7.90 -38.37 -14.90
C THR A 721 -8.99 -39.32 -14.42
N LYS A 722 -9.27 -39.32 -13.10
CA LYS A 722 -10.44 -40.06 -12.61
C LYS A 722 -11.69 -39.35 -13.11
N LEU A 723 -12.51 -40.05 -13.88
CA LEU A 723 -13.81 -39.51 -14.24
C LEU A 723 -14.67 -39.43 -12.98
N ILE A 724 -15.04 -38.23 -12.59
CA ILE A 724 -15.96 -38.00 -11.48
C ILE A 724 -17.37 -38.27 -11.98
N ASN A 725 -18.13 -39.09 -11.25
CA ASN A 725 -19.53 -39.40 -11.55
C ASN A 725 -20.35 -38.10 -11.61
N GLY A 726 -21.00 -37.86 -12.74
CA GLY A 726 -21.95 -36.77 -12.86
C GLY A 726 -23.39 -37.19 -12.63
N GLU A 727 -24.18 -36.28 -12.07
CA GLU A 727 -25.63 -36.44 -11.90
C GLU A 727 -26.35 -35.73 -13.04
N PHE A 728 -27.41 -36.36 -13.57
CA PHE A 728 -28.30 -35.73 -14.55
C PHE A 728 -29.61 -35.31 -13.91
N ARG A 729 -29.98 -34.07 -14.19
CA ARG A 729 -31.18 -33.43 -13.66
C ARG A 729 -31.95 -32.77 -14.78
N SER A 730 -33.28 -32.82 -14.70
CA SER A 730 -34.19 -32.06 -15.57
C SER A 730 -34.30 -30.59 -15.12
N ASN A 731 -35.05 -29.77 -15.86
CA ASN A 731 -35.39 -28.38 -15.49
C ASN A 731 -35.87 -28.20 -14.05
N ASN A 732 -36.57 -29.20 -13.50
CA ASN A 732 -37.15 -29.16 -12.16
C ASN A 732 -36.20 -29.74 -11.08
N LYS A 733 -34.94 -30.03 -11.43
CA LYS A 733 -33.92 -30.68 -10.58
C LYS A 733 -34.24 -32.11 -10.16
N GLU A 734 -35.26 -32.73 -10.75
CA GLU A 734 -35.59 -34.14 -10.55
C GLU A 734 -34.50 -35.02 -11.17
N LEU A 735 -34.08 -36.05 -10.41
CA LEU A 735 -33.10 -37.03 -10.87
C LEU A 735 -33.75 -37.89 -11.96
N ILE A 736 -33.17 -37.91 -13.15
CA ILE A 736 -33.71 -38.72 -14.26
C ILE A 736 -33.24 -40.16 -14.07
N ASN A 737 -34.11 -41.02 -13.53
CA ASN A 737 -33.81 -42.44 -13.32
C ASN A 737 -33.92 -43.23 -14.64
N THR A 738 -32.78 -43.53 -15.24
CA THR A 738 -32.32 -44.83 -15.77
C THR A 738 -31.15 -44.52 -16.71
N ILE A 739 -29.99 -44.22 -16.12
CA ILE A 739 -28.77 -43.97 -16.88
C ILE A 739 -28.02 -45.30 -17.00
N ASN A 740 -28.04 -45.90 -18.18
CA ASN A 740 -27.12 -46.97 -18.52
C ASN A 740 -25.96 -46.37 -19.30
N ILE A 741 -24.74 -46.51 -18.77
CA ILE A 741 -23.51 -46.24 -19.53
C ILE A 741 -23.46 -47.32 -20.61
N VAL A 742 -23.67 -46.94 -21.87
CA VAL A 742 -23.80 -47.90 -22.97
C VAL A 742 -22.42 -48.36 -23.47
N GLU A 743 -21.42 -47.48 -23.47
CA GLU A 743 -20.06 -47.81 -23.91
C GLU A 743 -19.04 -46.74 -23.43
N LYS A 744 -17.82 -47.16 -23.08
CA LYS A 744 -16.67 -46.26 -22.82
C LYS A 744 -15.61 -46.53 -23.88
N ASN A 745 -15.77 -45.95 -25.05
CA ASN A 745 -14.79 -46.04 -26.13
C ASN A 745 -14.20 -44.64 -26.39
N ASN A 746 -12.87 -44.55 -26.46
CA ASN A 746 -12.13 -43.43 -27.05
C ASN A 746 -12.74 -42.03 -26.80
N ASN A 747 -12.71 -41.57 -25.54
CA ASN A 747 -13.09 -40.20 -25.15
C ASN A 747 -14.58 -39.82 -25.26
N ARG A 748 -15.49 -40.76 -25.52
CA ARG A 748 -16.93 -40.51 -25.58
C ARG A 748 -17.66 -41.33 -24.51
N ILE A 749 -18.61 -40.70 -23.83
CA ILE A 749 -19.50 -41.37 -22.88
C ILE A 749 -20.93 -41.18 -23.37
N GLU A 750 -21.59 -42.30 -23.67
CA GLU A 750 -22.98 -42.32 -24.10
C GLU A 750 -23.92 -42.47 -22.90
N TYR A 751 -24.91 -41.60 -22.84
CA TYR A 751 -25.97 -41.60 -21.83
C TYR A 751 -27.31 -41.80 -22.52
N SER A 752 -28.25 -42.48 -21.84
CA SER A 752 -29.63 -42.64 -22.32
C SER A 752 -30.64 -42.22 -21.27
N PHE A 753 -31.77 -41.67 -21.73
CA PHE A 753 -32.95 -41.38 -20.91
C PHE A 753 -34.23 -41.57 -21.74
N VAL A 754 -35.37 -41.70 -21.05
CA VAL A 754 -36.71 -41.78 -21.67
C VAL A 754 -37.53 -40.62 -21.13
N PRO A 755 -37.93 -39.63 -21.95
CA PRO A 755 -38.76 -38.53 -21.48
C PRO A 755 -40.24 -38.94 -21.37
N ASP A 756 -40.91 -38.47 -20.33
CA ASP A 756 -42.32 -38.75 -20.03
C ASP A 756 -43.28 -37.64 -20.50
N LYS A 757 -42.75 -36.44 -20.83
CA LYS A 757 -43.54 -35.25 -21.19
C LYS A 757 -42.89 -34.43 -22.30
N PRO A 758 -43.68 -33.81 -23.20
CA PRO A 758 -43.13 -32.95 -24.24
C PRO A 758 -42.70 -31.59 -23.69
N GLY A 759 -41.76 -30.94 -24.37
CA GLY A 759 -41.24 -29.62 -24.02
C GLY A 759 -39.72 -29.51 -24.12
N ASN A 760 -39.21 -28.32 -23.82
CA ASN A 760 -37.76 -28.10 -23.73
C ASN A 760 -37.29 -28.51 -22.33
N VAL A 761 -36.41 -29.51 -22.26
CA VAL A 761 -35.78 -29.96 -21.02
C VAL A 761 -34.30 -29.61 -21.07
N LYS A 762 -33.80 -28.97 -20.02
CA LYS A 762 -32.38 -28.76 -19.79
C LYS A 762 -31.84 -30.00 -19.08
N LEU A 763 -30.85 -30.63 -19.70
CA LEU A 763 -30.04 -31.65 -19.06
C LEU A 763 -28.79 -31.01 -18.50
N THR A 764 -28.54 -31.27 -17.22
CA THR A 764 -27.35 -30.78 -16.52
C THR A 764 -26.45 -31.96 -16.20
N TYR A 765 -25.20 -31.94 -16.64
CA TYR A 765 -24.12 -32.81 -16.18
C TYR A 765 -23.33 -32.12 -15.07
N GLY A 766 -23.40 -32.65 -13.85
CA GLY A 766 -22.71 -32.09 -12.69
C GLY A 766 -21.35 -32.75 -12.42
N ILE A 767 -20.22 -32.05 -12.56
CA ILE A 767 -18.91 -32.52 -12.09
C ILE A 767 -18.78 -32.20 -10.60
N ASN A 768 -18.68 -33.22 -9.73
CA ASN A 768 -18.60 -33.03 -8.28
C ASN A 768 -17.16 -33.05 -7.74
N ILE A 769 -16.69 -31.94 -7.21
CA ILE A 769 -15.35 -31.80 -6.64
C ILE A 769 -15.47 -31.43 -5.17
N GLU A 770 -15.08 -32.35 -4.27
CA GLU A 770 -15.09 -32.14 -2.81
C GLU A 770 -16.44 -31.58 -2.29
N GLY A 771 -17.56 -32.07 -2.84
CA GLY A 771 -18.90 -31.62 -2.48
C GLY A 771 -19.43 -30.41 -3.27
N ASN A 772 -18.62 -29.80 -4.13
CA ASN A 772 -19.03 -28.73 -5.03
C ASN A 772 -19.39 -29.28 -6.41
N THR A 773 -20.62 -29.08 -6.87
CA THR A 773 -21.06 -29.51 -8.20
C THR A 773 -20.93 -28.38 -9.22
N PHE A 774 -20.12 -28.60 -10.26
CA PHE A 774 -20.04 -27.77 -11.45
C PHE A 774 -20.96 -28.30 -12.54
N ASN A 775 -21.92 -27.50 -12.97
CA ASN A 775 -22.96 -27.91 -13.90
C ASN A 775 -22.63 -27.46 -15.33
N ILE A 776 -22.69 -28.42 -16.26
CA ILE A 776 -22.64 -28.19 -17.70
C ILE A 776 -24.01 -28.54 -18.25
N ASP A 777 -24.57 -27.67 -19.07
CA ASP A 777 -25.95 -27.77 -19.47
C ASP A 777 -26.09 -27.92 -20.99
N THR A 778 -27.07 -28.71 -21.42
CA THR A 778 -27.55 -28.73 -22.81
C THR A 778 -29.07 -28.71 -22.85
N ASN A 779 -29.63 -28.19 -23.94
CA ASN A 779 -31.07 -28.16 -24.18
C ASN A 779 -31.48 -29.39 -25.00
N VAL A 780 -32.51 -30.07 -24.52
CA VAL A 780 -33.20 -31.16 -25.19
C VAL A 780 -34.58 -30.66 -25.61
N ASN A 781 -34.91 -30.80 -26.89
CA ASN A 781 -36.26 -30.58 -27.37
C ASN A 781 -37.00 -31.91 -27.44
N ILE A 782 -37.95 -32.13 -26.53
CA ILE A 782 -38.81 -33.31 -26.52
C ILE A 782 -40.07 -32.99 -27.33
N LYS A 783 -40.17 -33.61 -28.50
CA LYS A 783 -41.34 -33.50 -29.36
C LYS A 783 -42.44 -34.44 -28.88
N ASN A 784 -43.67 -33.95 -28.99
CA ASN A 784 -44.83 -34.80 -28.86
C ASN A 784 -45.12 -35.44 -30.21
N ASN A 785 -44.73 -36.70 -30.39
CA ASN A 785 -45.12 -37.53 -31.52
C ASN A 785 -46.03 -38.67 -31.06
N PHE A 786 -46.95 -38.43 -30.13
CA PHE A 786 -48.04 -39.40 -29.93
C PHE A 786 -48.79 -39.55 -31.25
N LEU A 787 -48.75 -40.76 -31.81
CA LEU A 787 -49.64 -41.13 -32.89
C LEU A 787 -51.07 -41.00 -32.36
N LYS A 788 -52.05 -40.68 -33.22
CA LYS A 788 -53.46 -40.66 -32.77
C LYS A 788 -53.84 -42.04 -32.21
N GLU A 789 -53.17 -43.05 -32.73
CA GLU A 789 -53.21 -44.47 -32.44
C GLU A 789 -52.53 -44.88 -31.11
N ASP A 790 -51.74 -44.01 -30.48
CA ASP A 790 -51.17 -44.18 -29.12
C ASP A 790 -52.16 -43.57 -28.11
N ILE A 791 -53.03 -44.42 -27.58
CA ILE A 791 -54.20 -44.05 -26.80
C ILE A 791 -53.85 -43.86 -25.33
N ASN A 792 -52.96 -44.69 -24.81
CA ASN A 792 -52.49 -44.64 -23.43
C ASN A 792 -51.40 -43.57 -23.24
N LYS A 793 -50.82 -43.05 -24.33
CA LYS A 793 -49.78 -42.01 -24.38
C LYS A 793 -48.47 -42.44 -23.71
N ASP A 794 -48.14 -43.73 -23.79
CA ASP A 794 -46.88 -44.26 -23.28
C ASP A 794 -45.74 -44.20 -24.33
N GLY A 795 -46.05 -43.80 -25.56
CA GLY A 795 -45.11 -43.63 -26.66
C GLY A 795 -44.93 -44.87 -27.54
N VAL A 796 -45.67 -45.97 -27.29
CA VAL A 796 -45.64 -47.21 -28.07
C VAL A 796 -47.07 -47.54 -28.50
N VAL A 797 -47.33 -47.66 -29.80
CA VAL A 797 -48.62 -48.17 -30.28
C VAL A 797 -48.59 -49.70 -30.20
N ASP A 798 -49.20 -50.26 -29.16
CA ASP A 798 -49.23 -51.71 -28.94
C ASP A 798 -50.63 -52.25 -28.60
N ILE A 799 -50.68 -53.51 -28.17
CA ILE A 799 -51.95 -54.18 -27.88
C ILE A 799 -52.70 -53.56 -26.70
N GLU A 800 -52.01 -52.82 -25.81
CA GLU A 800 -52.64 -52.08 -24.72
C GLU A 800 -53.48 -50.92 -25.26
N ASP A 801 -53.01 -50.18 -26.28
CA ASP A 801 -53.82 -49.13 -26.94
C ASP A 801 -55.04 -49.69 -27.65
N LEU A 802 -54.85 -50.82 -28.36
CA LEU A 802 -55.94 -51.53 -29.02
C LEU A 802 -56.99 -51.97 -28.00
N SER A 803 -56.56 -52.44 -26.82
CA SER A 803 -57.45 -52.85 -25.75
C SER A 803 -58.29 -51.68 -25.22
N LEU A 804 -57.71 -50.48 -25.14
CA LEU A 804 -58.41 -49.29 -24.66
C LEU A 804 -59.51 -48.82 -25.61
N ILE A 805 -59.31 -48.94 -26.93
CA ILE A 805 -60.38 -48.70 -27.92
C ILE A 805 -61.43 -49.81 -27.85
N ALA A 806 -61.01 -51.07 -27.74
CA ALA A 806 -61.92 -52.22 -27.75
C ALA A 806 -62.92 -52.18 -26.59
N VAL A 807 -62.51 -51.67 -25.42
CA VAL A 807 -63.40 -51.46 -24.26
C VAL A 807 -64.46 -50.39 -24.51
N LYS A 808 -64.24 -49.49 -25.48
CA LYS A 808 -65.15 -48.41 -25.87
C LYS A 808 -65.91 -48.68 -27.17
N TYR A 809 -65.87 -49.92 -27.66
CA TYR A 809 -66.50 -50.31 -28.91
C TYR A 809 -68.02 -50.05 -28.92
N ASN A 810 -68.51 -49.53 -30.04
CA ASN A 810 -69.90 -49.15 -30.35
C ASN A 810 -70.45 -47.93 -29.57
N VAL A 811 -69.59 -47.14 -28.91
CA VAL A 811 -69.97 -45.88 -28.25
C VAL A 811 -70.00 -44.75 -29.28
N LYS A 812 -71.11 -44.00 -29.36
CA LYS A 812 -71.31 -42.90 -30.30
C LYS A 812 -71.09 -41.54 -29.65
N SER A 813 -70.85 -40.51 -30.46
CA SER A 813 -70.61 -39.13 -30.01
C SER A 813 -71.72 -38.50 -29.15
N ILE A 814 -72.92 -39.10 -29.15
CA ILE A 814 -74.06 -38.68 -28.33
C ILE A 814 -74.20 -39.46 -27.00
N ASP A 815 -73.41 -40.53 -26.81
CA ASP A 815 -73.54 -41.44 -25.67
C ASP A 815 -72.70 -40.96 -24.47
N ASN A 816 -73.22 -41.17 -23.25
CA ASN A 816 -72.48 -40.88 -22.03
C ASN A 816 -71.25 -41.81 -21.91
N GLY A 817 -70.05 -41.21 -21.89
CA GLY A 817 -68.78 -41.94 -21.84
C GLY A 817 -68.03 -42.04 -23.17
N TRP A 818 -68.54 -41.36 -24.21
CA TRP A 818 -67.80 -41.07 -25.44
C TRP A 818 -66.62 -40.14 -25.17
N ASP A 819 -65.49 -40.44 -25.81
CA ASP A 819 -64.30 -39.61 -25.80
C ASP A 819 -63.66 -39.69 -27.19
N SER A 820 -63.52 -38.52 -27.82
CA SER A 820 -62.95 -38.35 -29.15
C SER A 820 -61.57 -38.99 -29.35
N LYS A 821 -60.81 -39.28 -28.30
CA LYS A 821 -59.49 -39.92 -28.43
C LYS A 821 -59.58 -41.37 -28.91
N TYR A 822 -60.70 -42.06 -28.68
CA TYR A 822 -60.91 -43.44 -29.12
C TYR A 822 -61.53 -43.52 -30.53
N ASP A 823 -62.03 -42.41 -31.07
CA ASP A 823 -62.58 -42.27 -32.42
C ASP A 823 -61.46 -41.80 -33.37
N LEU A 824 -60.70 -42.76 -33.87
CA LEU A 824 -59.50 -42.54 -34.66
C LEU A 824 -59.81 -42.16 -36.10
N ASN A 825 -60.92 -42.61 -36.67
CA ASN A 825 -61.36 -42.26 -38.02
C ASN A 825 -62.15 -40.93 -38.06
N GLY A 826 -62.67 -40.45 -36.93
CA GLY A 826 -63.37 -39.18 -36.76
C GLY A 826 -64.81 -39.19 -37.26
N ASP A 827 -65.46 -40.35 -37.36
CA ASP A 827 -66.84 -40.49 -37.87
C ASP A 827 -67.92 -40.38 -36.78
N GLY A 828 -67.50 -40.25 -35.51
CA GLY A 828 -68.38 -40.11 -34.36
C GLY A 828 -68.88 -41.44 -33.78
N ILE A 829 -68.34 -42.59 -34.20
CA ILE A 829 -68.65 -43.93 -33.69
C ILE A 829 -67.34 -44.68 -33.43
N ILE A 830 -67.09 -45.08 -32.19
CA ILE A 830 -65.92 -45.91 -31.86
C ILE A 830 -66.19 -47.35 -32.34
N ASP A 831 -65.61 -47.77 -33.46
CA ASP A 831 -65.94 -49.05 -34.10
C ASP A 831 -64.73 -49.82 -34.64
N ILE A 832 -64.99 -50.79 -35.53
CA ILE A 832 -63.95 -51.65 -36.09
C ILE A 832 -62.95 -50.86 -36.92
N LEU A 833 -63.35 -49.76 -37.54
CA LEU A 833 -62.49 -48.91 -38.35
C LEU A 833 -61.45 -48.21 -37.48
N ASP A 834 -61.76 -47.89 -36.23
CA ASP A 834 -60.80 -47.34 -35.27
C ASP A 834 -59.82 -48.39 -34.77
N LEU A 835 -60.32 -49.57 -34.41
CA LEU A 835 -59.46 -50.71 -34.05
C LEU A 835 -58.51 -51.10 -35.18
N VAL A 836 -58.98 -51.03 -36.43
CA VAL A 836 -58.19 -51.35 -37.62
C VAL A 836 -56.99 -50.40 -37.75
N LYS A 837 -57.14 -49.11 -37.41
CA LYS A 837 -56.04 -48.14 -37.44
C LYS A 837 -54.89 -48.52 -36.52
N ILE A 838 -55.20 -48.99 -35.31
CA ILE A 838 -54.17 -49.47 -34.38
C ILE A 838 -53.61 -50.82 -34.86
N SER A 839 -54.47 -51.77 -35.25
CA SER A 839 -54.02 -53.12 -35.64
C SER A 839 -53.07 -53.15 -36.85
N HIS A 840 -53.14 -52.15 -37.75
CA HIS A 840 -52.21 -52.04 -38.87
C HIS A 840 -50.80 -51.61 -38.45
N ILE A 841 -50.66 -51.05 -37.25
CA ILE A 841 -49.41 -50.52 -36.70
C ILE A 841 -48.72 -51.55 -35.80
N ILE A 842 -49.45 -52.41 -35.09
CA ILE A 842 -48.91 -53.41 -34.13
C ILE A 842 -48.26 -54.65 -34.81
N ASN A 843 -47.75 -54.55 -36.05
CA ASN A 843 -47.12 -55.68 -36.75
C ASN A 843 -45.60 -55.77 -36.55
#